data_AF-A0A077WN42-F1
#
_entry.id   AF-A0A077WN42-F1
#
_cell.length_a   1.000
_cell.length_b   1.000
_cell.length_c   1.000
_cell.angle_alpha   90.00
_cell.angle_beta   90.00
_cell.angle_gamma   90.00
#
_symmetry.space_group_name_H-M   'P 1'
#
loop_
_entity.id
_entity.type
_entity.pdbx_description
1 polymer ?
#
loop_
_entity_poly.entity_id
_entity_poly.type
_entity_poly.pdbx_seq_one_letter_code
_entity_poly.pdbx_strand_id
1 'polypeptide(L)'
;MVLDQLVQSSRRAFVRLGRKKRHSVTTKTSLHDTLLLAEDHLLGQHGRRMDASVTVSLLQQMITTNNDNNTNENEEMARAQGLLGFCHEFGLGTTEDFVAAQVHYAAGASLGDALAMLRLAFLRKYGRPGIKIDRCEAEYWEQLLQEEYADQATRVMEWLMCCSSSCSSLLAGASQYCLGVCYHDGLVVPQDVGAAFGWYKASAESGHARGQGILGYCYGEGVGVSERDATQALVWYRRAAAQNETVAMYNIGYCYEDGLGVQKDMTMAVHWYRRAAELGNAFAQNALGYCYEDGLGIERDASLAAMWYARSAAQGYPWAQCNLGYCYQNGIGVEKDPVIGTEWYRQAARQGHARAQHNLGFCYQNGIGVDQPNPQQAVKWYLKSAAQGNMFAFHSLGYCYQNGIGVDQPSSKDAVYWYTLSARKNHAPAQLSLGFCYRNGVGVDKNEREAVKWFRLAAEQGNALAQNSLGFCYEEGIGLDKPDPQSAVYWYTQSARQGNPWAQCNLGFCYAHGLGVDKVDLARAVHWYRKAAIQNHARALDKLGYHLQNGLGVRQNLPLAAKYFERAAQLGHVAAQFHLGICYERGIGVQMNLQQALYWFERAALTGCRSSHERLRRLLLRYCLENASVIEASDPTLFAKGCHPVGWIAGYSAKAA
;
A
#
# COMPACT_ATOMS: atom_id res chain seq x y z
N MET A 1 -34.61 -32.25 -12.21
CA MET A 1 -35.94 -31.93 -12.80
C MET A 1 -35.94 -30.64 -13.62
N VAL A 2 -35.42 -29.50 -13.13
CA VAL A 2 -35.29 -28.27 -13.96
C VAL A 2 -34.15 -28.39 -15.01
N LEU A 3 -33.07 -29.12 -14.70
CA LEU A 3 -32.00 -29.43 -15.67
C LEU A 3 -32.49 -30.29 -16.85
N ASP A 4 -33.39 -31.25 -16.64
CA ASP A 4 -33.90 -32.11 -17.73
C ASP A 4 -34.85 -31.36 -18.69
N GLN A 5 -35.53 -30.31 -18.23
CA GLN A 5 -36.39 -29.49 -19.07
C GLN A 5 -35.60 -28.52 -19.98
N LEU A 6 -34.41 -28.07 -19.56
CA LEU A 6 -33.50 -27.24 -20.37
C LEU A 6 -32.73 -28.06 -21.43
N VAL A 7 -32.42 -29.33 -21.14
CA VAL A 7 -31.80 -30.26 -22.10
C VAL A 7 -32.80 -30.68 -23.19
N GLN A 8 -34.11 -30.69 -22.91
CA GLN A 8 -35.14 -31.00 -23.90
C GLN A 8 -35.60 -29.80 -24.74
N SER A 9 -35.50 -28.56 -24.23
CA SER A 9 -35.83 -27.34 -25.00
C SER A 9 -34.75 -26.94 -26.00
N SER A 10 -33.47 -27.16 -25.67
CA SER A 10 -32.31 -26.89 -26.53
C SER A 10 -32.27 -27.75 -27.81
N ARG A 11 -32.79 -28.99 -27.77
CA ARG A 11 -32.96 -29.83 -28.97
C ARG A 11 -34.04 -29.33 -29.95
N ARG A 12 -34.93 -28.44 -29.52
CA ARG A 12 -36.04 -27.92 -30.35
C ARG A 12 -35.82 -26.48 -30.84
N ALA A 13 -34.87 -25.74 -30.28
CA ALA A 13 -34.61 -24.35 -30.65
C ALA A 13 -33.77 -24.19 -31.94
N PHE A 14 -33.07 -25.22 -32.40
CA PHE A 14 -32.20 -25.15 -33.59
C PHE A 14 -32.88 -25.42 -34.95
N VAL A 15 -34.22 -25.53 -35.00
CA VAL A 15 -34.98 -25.80 -36.24
C VAL A 15 -35.98 -24.69 -36.53
N ARG A 16 -35.51 -23.48 -36.83
CA ARG A 16 -36.32 -22.46 -37.53
C ARG A 16 -35.48 -21.31 -38.09
N LEU A 17 -34.70 -21.57 -39.13
CA LEU A 17 -34.34 -20.54 -40.12
C LEU A 17 -34.76 -21.02 -41.52
N GLY A 18 -35.51 -20.17 -42.20
CA GLY A 18 -36.41 -20.52 -43.30
C GLY A 18 -35.74 -20.85 -44.62
N ARG A 19 -36.29 -21.86 -45.30
CA ARG A 19 -36.14 -22.10 -46.74
C ARG A 19 -36.51 -20.86 -47.56
N LYS A 20 -35.61 -20.37 -48.42
CA LYS A 20 -35.97 -19.70 -49.68
C LYS A 20 -35.14 -20.21 -50.86
N LYS A 21 -35.79 -20.10 -52.03
CA LYS A 21 -35.65 -20.83 -53.30
C LYS A 21 -34.26 -20.80 -53.97
N ARG A 22 -33.90 -21.95 -54.57
CA ARG A 22 -32.84 -22.15 -55.58
C ARG A 22 -32.95 -21.14 -56.73
N HIS A 23 -31.86 -20.45 -57.06
CA HIS A 23 -31.47 -20.01 -58.42
C HIS A 23 -29.94 -20.22 -58.59
N SER A 24 -29.49 -20.40 -59.83
CA SER A 24 -28.27 -21.10 -60.24
C SER A 24 -26.93 -20.39 -60.06
N VAL A 25 -25.97 -21.13 -59.49
CA VAL A 25 -24.53 -21.26 -59.79
C VAL A 25 -23.76 -20.01 -60.25
N THR A 26 -23.19 -19.33 -59.26
CA THR A 26 -21.74 -19.20 -59.04
C THR A 26 -21.57 -19.12 -57.52
N THR A 27 -21.29 -20.26 -56.88
CA THR A 27 -21.33 -20.37 -55.41
C THR A 27 -20.13 -19.68 -54.78
N LYS A 28 -20.21 -18.36 -54.59
CA LYS A 28 -19.57 -17.76 -53.41
C LYS A 28 -20.35 -18.29 -52.21
N THR A 29 -19.77 -19.22 -51.46
CA THR A 29 -20.28 -19.62 -50.15
C THR A 29 -20.42 -18.36 -49.30
N SER A 30 -21.57 -18.12 -48.67
CA SER A 30 -21.72 -16.94 -47.83
C SER A 30 -20.82 -17.05 -46.59
N LEU A 31 -20.45 -15.91 -45.99
CA LEU A 31 -19.74 -15.87 -44.71
C LEU A 31 -20.48 -16.69 -43.65
N HIS A 32 -21.80 -16.56 -43.61
CA HIS A 32 -22.69 -17.30 -42.74
C HIS A 32 -22.59 -18.82 -42.94
N ASP A 33 -22.64 -19.31 -44.18
CA ASP A 33 -22.50 -20.74 -44.47
C ASP A 33 -21.13 -21.29 -44.07
N THR A 34 -20.08 -20.47 -44.23
CA THR A 34 -18.71 -20.84 -43.86
C THR A 34 -18.55 -20.91 -42.34
N LEU A 35 -19.12 -19.95 -41.61
CA LEU A 35 -19.14 -19.93 -40.15
C LEU A 35 -19.91 -21.13 -39.58
N LEU A 36 -21.11 -21.41 -40.09
CA LEU A 36 -21.90 -22.58 -39.71
C LEU A 36 -21.13 -23.88 -39.98
N LEU A 37 -20.47 -23.98 -41.15
CA LEU A 37 -19.65 -25.14 -41.47
C LEU A 37 -18.48 -25.32 -40.48
N ALA A 38 -17.86 -24.22 -40.06
CA ALA A 38 -16.78 -24.25 -39.07
C ALA A 38 -17.28 -24.71 -37.69
N GLU A 39 -18.42 -24.19 -37.21
CA GLU A 39 -19.06 -24.60 -35.95
C GLU A 39 -19.52 -26.08 -36.00
N ASP A 40 -20.05 -26.54 -37.13
CA ASP A 40 -20.44 -27.94 -37.33
C ASP A 40 -19.26 -28.89 -37.23
N HIS A 41 -18.11 -28.51 -37.79
CA HIS A 41 -16.87 -29.27 -37.63
C HIS A 41 -16.32 -29.22 -36.21
N LEU A 42 -16.52 -28.12 -35.48
CA LEU A 42 -16.07 -28.01 -34.09
C LEU A 42 -16.90 -28.92 -33.18
N LEU A 43 -18.21 -28.97 -33.40
CA LEU A 43 -19.16 -29.71 -32.58
C LEU A 43 -19.43 -31.14 -33.07
N GLY A 44 -19.04 -31.49 -34.30
CA GLY A 44 -19.39 -32.77 -34.92
C GLY A 44 -20.89 -32.91 -35.21
N GLN A 45 -21.53 -31.83 -35.66
CA GLN A 45 -22.98 -31.77 -35.89
C GLN A 45 -23.34 -31.81 -37.38
N HIS A 46 -24.63 -31.93 -37.68
CA HIS A 46 -25.17 -31.89 -39.04
C HIS A 46 -24.49 -32.87 -40.04
N GLY A 47 -24.08 -34.05 -39.54
CA GLY A 47 -23.42 -35.09 -40.34
C GLY A 47 -21.94 -34.81 -40.64
N ARG A 48 -21.35 -33.78 -40.03
CA ARG A 48 -19.92 -33.47 -40.13
C ARG A 48 -19.11 -34.23 -39.08
N ARG A 49 -17.91 -34.65 -39.48
CA ARG A 49 -16.93 -35.21 -38.54
C ARG A 49 -16.38 -34.08 -37.68
N MET A 50 -16.30 -34.33 -36.39
CA MET A 50 -15.64 -33.44 -35.43
C MET A 50 -14.15 -33.31 -35.78
N ASP A 51 -13.74 -32.12 -36.20
CA ASP A 51 -12.39 -31.79 -36.66
C ASP A 51 -12.09 -30.30 -36.44
N ALA A 52 -11.46 -29.99 -35.31
CA ALA A 52 -11.14 -28.62 -34.95
C ALA A 52 -10.07 -27.99 -35.85
N SER A 53 -9.23 -28.79 -36.53
CA SER A 53 -8.24 -28.24 -37.47
C SER A 53 -8.90 -27.73 -38.75
N VAL A 54 -9.97 -28.39 -39.20
CA VAL A 54 -10.85 -27.88 -40.27
C VAL A 54 -11.55 -26.61 -39.82
N THR A 55 -12.08 -26.57 -38.59
CA THR A 55 -12.67 -25.34 -38.00
C THR A 55 -11.69 -24.18 -38.06
N VAL A 56 -10.47 -24.34 -37.52
CA VAL A 56 -9.45 -23.28 -37.52
C VAL A 56 -9.13 -22.81 -38.94
N SER A 57 -8.96 -23.74 -39.88
CA SER A 57 -8.65 -23.41 -41.28
C SER A 57 -9.77 -22.60 -41.94
N LEU A 58 -11.03 -22.98 -41.72
CA LEU A 58 -12.20 -22.27 -42.26
C LEU A 58 -12.32 -20.87 -41.67
N LEU A 59 -12.15 -20.71 -40.35
CA LEU A 59 -12.21 -19.42 -39.67
C LEU A 59 -11.07 -18.49 -40.11
N GLN A 60 -9.85 -19.01 -40.24
CA GLN A 60 -8.71 -18.24 -40.75
C GLN A 60 -8.92 -17.79 -42.19
N GLN A 61 -9.40 -18.67 -43.05
CA GLN A 61 -9.73 -18.33 -44.43
C GLN A 61 -10.80 -17.23 -44.46
N MET A 62 -11.88 -17.41 -43.71
CA MET A 62 -12.99 -16.46 -43.60
C MET A 62 -12.50 -15.06 -43.18
N ILE A 63 -11.64 -14.99 -42.16
CA ILE A 63 -11.09 -13.74 -41.63
C ILE A 63 -10.14 -13.07 -42.64
N THR A 64 -9.23 -13.83 -43.25
CA THR A 64 -8.22 -13.28 -44.17
C THR A 64 -8.81 -12.79 -45.49
N THR A 65 -9.88 -13.40 -45.99
CA THR A 65 -10.47 -13.04 -47.29
C THR A 65 -11.41 -11.83 -47.25
N ASN A 66 -11.87 -11.39 -46.07
CA ASN A 66 -12.94 -10.38 -45.95
C ASN A 66 -12.55 -9.18 -45.08
N ASN A 67 -11.27 -8.84 -45.01
CA ASN A 67 -10.77 -7.74 -44.17
C ASN A 67 -11.22 -6.34 -44.62
N ASP A 68 -11.99 -6.21 -45.71
CA ASP A 68 -12.20 -4.94 -46.43
C ASP A 68 -13.65 -4.43 -46.56
N ASN A 69 -14.74 -5.08 -46.12
CA ASN A 69 -16.10 -4.50 -46.33
C ASN A 69 -17.26 -4.95 -45.41
N ASN A 70 -18.19 -3.99 -45.24
CA ASN A 70 -19.65 -4.08 -44.99
C ASN A 70 -20.26 -4.44 -43.61
N THR A 71 -21.31 -3.69 -43.24
CA THR A 71 -21.92 -3.65 -41.89
C THR A 71 -22.74 -4.86 -41.46
N ASN A 72 -23.33 -5.64 -42.39
CA ASN A 72 -24.02 -6.89 -42.05
C ASN A 72 -23.05 -8.08 -41.91
N GLU A 73 -21.83 -7.97 -42.44
CA GLU A 73 -20.80 -9.01 -42.37
C GLU A 73 -20.03 -8.93 -41.04
N ASN A 74 -20.30 -7.90 -40.24
CA ASN A 74 -19.65 -7.67 -38.95
C ASN A 74 -20.02 -8.72 -37.90
N GLU A 75 -21.26 -9.24 -37.87
CA GLU A 75 -21.67 -10.21 -36.84
C GLU A 75 -21.01 -11.59 -37.05
N GLU A 76 -21.03 -12.13 -38.28
CA GLU A 76 -20.35 -13.38 -38.58
C GLU A 76 -18.84 -13.26 -38.40
N MET A 77 -18.26 -12.13 -38.79
CA MET A 77 -16.83 -11.87 -38.58
C MET A 77 -16.49 -11.75 -37.10
N ALA A 78 -17.31 -11.07 -36.30
CA ALA A 78 -17.15 -11.00 -34.85
C ALA A 78 -17.13 -12.40 -34.23
N ARG A 79 -18.11 -13.23 -34.62
CA ARG A 79 -18.23 -14.60 -34.14
C ARG A 79 -17.06 -15.49 -34.58
N ALA A 80 -16.59 -15.34 -35.82
CA ALA A 80 -15.44 -16.06 -36.32
C ALA A 80 -14.17 -15.73 -35.53
N GLN A 81 -13.96 -14.45 -35.21
CA GLN A 81 -12.88 -14.00 -34.34
C GLN A 81 -13.00 -14.61 -32.94
N GLY A 82 -14.18 -14.57 -32.33
CA GLY A 82 -14.43 -15.18 -31.01
C GLY A 82 -14.14 -16.68 -30.96
N LEU A 83 -14.61 -17.44 -31.95
CA LEU A 83 -14.36 -18.88 -32.05
C LEU A 83 -12.89 -19.23 -32.31
N LEU A 84 -12.22 -18.46 -33.19
CA LEU A 84 -10.81 -18.69 -33.47
C LEU A 84 -9.96 -18.37 -32.24
N GLY A 85 -10.30 -17.30 -31.51
CA GLY A 85 -9.72 -16.99 -30.21
C GLY A 85 -9.90 -18.13 -29.20
N PHE A 86 -11.11 -18.72 -29.14
CA PHE A 86 -11.39 -19.90 -28.30
C PHE A 86 -10.55 -21.13 -28.69
N CYS A 87 -10.34 -21.34 -29.98
CA CYS A 87 -9.49 -22.43 -30.45
C CYS A 87 -8.02 -22.22 -30.03
N HIS A 88 -7.49 -21.00 -30.18
CA HIS A 88 -6.14 -20.68 -29.71
C HIS A 88 -6.01 -20.72 -28.19
N GLU A 89 -7.01 -20.25 -27.45
CA GLU A 89 -6.96 -20.24 -25.98
C GLU A 89 -6.85 -21.66 -25.42
N PHE A 90 -7.54 -22.65 -26.01
CA PHE A 90 -7.62 -24.02 -25.48
C PHE A 90 -6.89 -25.06 -26.34
N GLY A 91 -6.15 -24.64 -27.38
CA GLY A 91 -5.43 -25.55 -28.27
C GLY A 91 -6.34 -26.48 -29.09
N LEU A 92 -7.52 -26.01 -29.50
CA LEU A 92 -8.47 -26.81 -30.30
C LEU A 92 -8.10 -26.73 -31.77
N GLY A 93 -7.52 -27.80 -32.32
CA GLY A 93 -7.12 -27.85 -33.73
C GLY A 93 -5.90 -26.97 -34.06
N THR A 94 -5.27 -26.38 -33.05
CA THR A 94 -4.09 -25.51 -33.10
C THR A 94 -3.27 -25.67 -31.80
N THR A 95 -2.10 -25.04 -31.71
CA THR A 95 -1.33 -24.97 -30.45
C THR A 95 -1.95 -23.95 -29.49
N GLU A 96 -1.92 -24.23 -28.19
CA GLU A 96 -2.35 -23.26 -27.17
C GLU A 96 -1.49 -21.98 -27.26
N ASP A 97 -2.14 -20.84 -27.46
CA ASP A 97 -1.50 -19.54 -27.60
C ASP A 97 -2.43 -18.44 -27.07
N PHE A 98 -2.15 -17.98 -25.86
CA PHE A 98 -2.95 -16.91 -25.24
C PHE A 98 -2.81 -15.58 -25.97
N VAL A 99 -1.65 -15.30 -26.58
CA VAL A 99 -1.40 -14.02 -27.25
C VAL A 99 -2.21 -13.96 -28.54
N ALA A 100 -2.19 -15.05 -29.33
CA ALA A 100 -3.07 -15.18 -30.49
C ALA A 100 -4.55 -15.13 -30.09
N ALA A 101 -4.93 -15.83 -29.01
CA ALA A 101 -6.30 -15.80 -28.50
C ALA A 101 -6.75 -14.38 -28.14
N GLN A 102 -5.91 -13.62 -27.42
CA GLN A 102 -6.20 -12.24 -27.03
C GLN A 102 -6.38 -11.32 -28.26
N VAL A 103 -5.56 -11.47 -29.30
CA VAL A 103 -5.70 -10.68 -30.53
C VAL A 103 -7.07 -10.92 -31.17
N HIS A 104 -7.46 -12.19 -31.31
CA HIS A 104 -8.76 -12.55 -31.86
C HIS A 104 -9.92 -12.11 -30.96
N TYR A 105 -9.80 -12.24 -29.64
CA TYR A 105 -10.81 -11.76 -28.72
C TYR A 105 -10.95 -10.24 -28.73
N ALA A 106 -9.86 -9.49 -28.83
CA ALA A 106 -9.93 -8.03 -28.96
C ALA A 106 -10.64 -7.62 -30.25
N ALA A 107 -10.33 -8.27 -31.38
CA ALA A 107 -11.02 -8.04 -32.64
C ALA A 107 -12.51 -8.40 -32.56
N GLY A 108 -12.85 -9.59 -32.06
CA GLY A 108 -14.24 -10.03 -31.90
C GLY A 108 -15.05 -9.16 -30.94
N ALA A 109 -14.47 -8.76 -29.81
CA ALA A 109 -15.11 -7.89 -28.83
C ALA A 109 -15.37 -6.50 -29.42
N SER A 110 -14.44 -5.94 -30.20
CA SER A 110 -14.63 -4.65 -30.89
C SER A 110 -15.73 -4.67 -31.95
N LEU A 111 -16.06 -5.86 -32.47
CA LEU A 111 -17.15 -6.09 -33.43
C LEU A 111 -18.46 -6.56 -32.78
N GLY A 112 -18.50 -6.69 -31.45
CA GLY A 112 -19.73 -7.07 -30.73
C GLY A 112 -19.95 -8.58 -30.57
N ASP A 113 -18.90 -9.41 -30.46
CA ASP A 113 -19.04 -10.83 -30.08
C ASP A 113 -18.93 -11.04 -28.57
N ALA A 114 -20.03 -11.48 -27.96
CA ALA A 114 -20.13 -11.74 -26.52
C ALA A 114 -19.17 -12.83 -26.01
N LEU A 115 -18.79 -13.83 -26.82
CA LEU A 115 -17.83 -14.86 -26.39
C LEU A 115 -16.44 -14.24 -26.27
N ALA A 116 -16.05 -13.42 -27.25
CA ALA A 116 -14.81 -12.67 -27.25
C ALA A 116 -14.72 -11.70 -26.08
N MET A 117 -15.78 -10.93 -25.80
CA MET A 117 -15.85 -10.05 -24.61
C MET A 117 -15.67 -10.83 -23.30
N LEU A 118 -16.42 -11.92 -23.13
CA LEU A 118 -16.35 -12.78 -21.94
C LEU A 118 -14.94 -13.33 -21.71
N ARG A 119 -14.30 -13.86 -22.76
CA ARG A 119 -12.96 -14.45 -22.64
C ARG A 119 -11.86 -13.39 -22.53
N LEU A 120 -12.00 -12.24 -23.20
CA LEU A 120 -11.08 -11.12 -23.04
C LEU A 120 -11.11 -10.56 -21.63
N ALA A 121 -12.31 -10.35 -21.06
CA ALA A 121 -12.48 -9.93 -19.67
C ALA A 121 -11.74 -10.87 -18.71
N PHE A 122 -11.92 -12.18 -18.89
CA PHE A 122 -11.21 -13.19 -18.10
C PHE A 122 -9.68 -13.05 -18.20
N LEU A 123 -9.15 -12.95 -19.42
CA LEU A 123 -7.71 -12.81 -19.66
C LEU A 123 -7.14 -11.53 -19.04
N ARG A 124 -7.88 -10.42 -19.10
CA ARG A 124 -7.49 -9.15 -18.49
C ARG A 124 -7.57 -9.15 -16.96
N LYS A 125 -8.50 -9.91 -16.38
CA LYS A 125 -8.69 -10.00 -14.93
C LYS A 125 -7.66 -10.89 -14.25
N TYR A 126 -7.43 -12.07 -14.81
CA TYR A 126 -6.62 -13.12 -14.19
C TYR A 126 -5.23 -13.29 -14.81
N GLY A 127 -5.02 -12.81 -16.03
CA GLY A 127 -3.76 -12.99 -16.74
C GLY A 127 -3.50 -14.44 -17.15
N ARG A 128 -2.54 -14.62 -18.04
CA ARG A 128 -1.94 -15.88 -18.49
C ARG A 128 -0.53 -15.57 -18.99
N PRO A 129 0.35 -16.58 -19.21
CA PRO A 129 1.67 -16.34 -19.76
C PRO A 129 1.61 -15.45 -21.02
N GLY A 130 2.28 -14.30 -20.96
CA GLY A 130 2.32 -13.33 -22.07
C GLY A 130 1.14 -12.36 -22.14
N ILE A 131 0.16 -12.48 -21.24
CA ILE A 131 -1.04 -11.63 -21.22
C ILE A 131 -0.94 -10.59 -20.12
N LYS A 132 -1.11 -9.33 -20.52
CA LYS A 132 -1.16 -8.21 -19.60
C LYS A 132 -2.50 -8.15 -18.87
N ILE A 133 -2.44 -8.23 -17.54
CA ILE A 133 -3.53 -7.98 -16.60
C ILE A 133 -3.89 -6.48 -16.67
N ASP A 134 -5.17 -6.22 -16.87
CA ASP A 134 -5.78 -4.88 -16.82
C ASP A 134 -7.20 -5.01 -16.28
N ARG A 135 -7.35 -4.83 -14.96
CA ARG A 135 -8.65 -5.00 -14.31
C ARG A 135 -9.68 -3.96 -14.74
N CYS A 136 -9.25 -2.79 -15.17
CA CYS A 136 -10.16 -1.76 -15.67
C CYS A 136 -10.73 -2.15 -17.03
N GLU A 137 -9.89 -2.69 -17.92
CA GLU A 137 -10.36 -3.23 -19.20
C GLU A 137 -11.28 -4.45 -18.99
N ALA A 138 -10.96 -5.32 -18.02
CA ALA A 138 -11.83 -6.45 -17.67
C ALA A 138 -13.22 -5.99 -17.25
N GLU A 139 -13.31 -5.07 -16.28
CA GLU A 139 -14.58 -4.52 -15.78
C GLU A 139 -15.40 -3.85 -16.90
N TYR A 140 -14.73 -3.14 -17.82
CA TYR A 140 -15.39 -2.54 -18.99
C TYR A 140 -16.10 -3.59 -19.84
N TRP A 141 -15.42 -4.68 -20.20
CA TRP A 141 -16.02 -5.75 -21.00
C TRP A 141 -17.10 -6.52 -20.24
N GLU A 142 -16.92 -6.76 -18.94
CA GLU A 142 -17.95 -7.40 -18.09
C GLU A 142 -19.23 -6.56 -18.03
N GLN A 143 -19.10 -5.24 -17.86
CA GLN A 143 -20.24 -4.31 -17.83
C GLN A 143 -20.95 -4.25 -19.20
N LEU A 144 -20.19 -4.12 -20.29
CA LEU A 144 -20.75 -4.09 -21.65
C LEU A 144 -21.53 -5.36 -21.97
N LEU A 145 -21.01 -6.53 -21.56
CA LEU A 145 -21.66 -7.82 -21.73
C LEU A 145 -23.01 -7.91 -21.01
N GLN A 146 -23.10 -7.32 -19.82
CA GLN A 146 -24.32 -7.33 -18.99
C GLN A 146 -25.36 -6.31 -19.45
N GLU A 147 -24.94 -5.11 -19.86
CA GLU A 147 -25.83 -3.99 -20.14
C GLU A 147 -26.29 -3.94 -21.60
N GLU A 148 -25.39 -4.25 -22.55
CA GLU A 148 -25.66 -4.06 -23.99
C GLU A 148 -25.77 -5.38 -24.77
N TYR A 149 -25.11 -6.46 -24.33
CA TYR A 149 -25.03 -7.72 -25.08
C TYR A 149 -25.71 -8.93 -24.38
N ALA A 150 -26.62 -8.69 -23.44
CA ALA A 150 -27.24 -9.73 -22.61
C ALA A 150 -27.88 -10.90 -23.41
N ASP A 151 -28.56 -10.62 -24.52
CA ASP A 151 -29.18 -11.64 -25.38
C ASP A 151 -28.14 -12.52 -26.07
N GLN A 152 -27.05 -11.91 -26.57
CA GLN A 152 -25.96 -12.64 -27.21
C GLN A 152 -25.14 -13.41 -26.18
N ALA A 153 -24.94 -12.86 -24.98
CA ALA A 153 -24.31 -13.53 -23.86
C ALA A 153 -25.10 -14.80 -23.45
N THR A 154 -26.43 -14.73 -23.44
CA THR A 154 -27.29 -15.91 -23.21
C THR A 154 -27.07 -16.99 -24.26
N ARG A 155 -26.96 -16.62 -25.55
CA ARG A 155 -26.61 -17.56 -26.63
C ARG A 155 -25.21 -18.16 -26.46
N VAL A 156 -24.24 -17.40 -25.95
CA VAL A 156 -22.90 -17.92 -25.60
C VAL A 156 -22.98 -18.97 -24.49
N MET A 157 -23.82 -18.76 -23.47
CA MET A 157 -24.06 -19.77 -22.44
C MET A 157 -24.68 -21.04 -23.02
N GLU A 158 -25.70 -20.94 -23.88
CA GLU A 158 -26.29 -22.09 -24.57
C GLU A 158 -25.26 -22.84 -25.43
N TRP A 159 -24.41 -22.10 -26.13
CA TRP A 159 -23.34 -22.67 -26.95
C TRP A 159 -22.30 -23.40 -26.08
N LEU A 160 -21.86 -22.81 -24.96
CA LEU A 160 -20.96 -23.47 -24.01
C LEU A 160 -21.58 -24.73 -23.40
N MET A 161 -22.87 -24.70 -23.08
CA MET A 161 -23.62 -25.86 -22.60
C MET A 161 -23.65 -26.97 -23.67
N CYS A 162 -23.84 -26.63 -24.94
CA CYS A 162 -23.78 -27.58 -26.04
C CYS A 162 -22.38 -28.20 -26.16
N CYS A 163 -21.33 -27.37 -26.14
CA CYS A 163 -19.95 -27.82 -26.19
C CYS A 163 -19.56 -28.71 -25.00
N SER A 164 -20.11 -28.45 -23.80
CA SER A 164 -19.84 -29.23 -22.58
C SER A 164 -20.26 -30.70 -22.68
N SER A 165 -21.16 -31.01 -23.61
CA SER A 165 -21.66 -32.36 -23.91
C SER A 165 -20.99 -32.99 -25.14
N SER A 166 -19.93 -32.37 -25.68
CA SER A 166 -19.21 -32.86 -26.86
C SER A 166 -18.49 -34.18 -26.59
N CYS A 167 -18.34 -35.01 -27.63
CA CYS A 167 -17.51 -36.21 -27.58
C CYS A 167 -16.00 -35.89 -27.52
N SER A 168 -15.57 -34.67 -27.85
CA SER A 168 -14.20 -34.22 -27.63
C SER A 168 -14.01 -33.87 -26.16
N SER A 169 -13.18 -34.65 -25.45
CA SER A 169 -12.85 -34.38 -24.05
C SER A 169 -12.20 -33.01 -23.86
N LEU A 170 -11.42 -32.54 -24.83
CA LEU A 170 -10.75 -31.24 -24.76
C LEU A 170 -11.76 -30.09 -24.92
N LEU A 171 -12.67 -30.15 -25.90
CA LEU A 171 -13.72 -29.14 -26.09
C LEU A 171 -14.69 -29.15 -24.91
N ALA A 172 -15.14 -30.34 -24.49
CA ALA A 172 -16.02 -30.49 -23.34
C ALA A 172 -15.38 -29.93 -22.07
N GLY A 173 -14.13 -30.29 -21.79
CA GLY A 173 -13.38 -29.80 -20.63
C GLY A 173 -13.16 -28.29 -20.63
N ALA A 174 -12.82 -27.70 -21.79
CA ALA A 174 -12.66 -26.25 -21.96
C ALA A 174 -13.98 -25.51 -21.70
N SER A 175 -15.09 -25.99 -22.28
CA SER A 175 -16.39 -25.36 -22.11
C SER A 175 -16.95 -25.52 -20.70
N GLN A 176 -16.74 -26.68 -20.06
CA GLN A 176 -17.08 -26.88 -18.64
C GLN A 176 -16.29 -25.92 -17.74
N TYR A 177 -15.00 -25.71 -18.03
CA TYR A 177 -14.21 -24.70 -17.31
C TYR A 177 -14.79 -23.30 -17.47
N CYS A 178 -15.11 -22.88 -18.70
CA CYS A 178 -15.70 -21.57 -18.96
C CYS A 178 -17.07 -21.39 -18.30
N LEU A 179 -17.94 -22.41 -18.32
CA LEU A 179 -19.21 -22.38 -17.58
C LEU A 179 -18.99 -22.19 -16.09
N GLY A 180 -18.02 -22.90 -15.52
CA GLY A 180 -17.62 -22.72 -14.12
C GLY A 180 -17.20 -21.28 -13.81
N VAL A 181 -16.44 -20.64 -14.72
CA VAL A 181 -16.06 -19.22 -14.59
C VAL A 181 -17.27 -18.30 -14.63
N CYS A 182 -18.22 -18.53 -15.55
CA CYS A 182 -19.44 -17.71 -15.62
C CYS A 182 -20.23 -17.75 -14.31
N TYR A 183 -20.43 -18.95 -13.73
CA TYR A 183 -21.12 -19.09 -12.44
C TYR A 183 -20.29 -18.59 -11.25
N HIS A 184 -18.96 -18.73 -11.28
CA HIS A 184 -18.08 -18.26 -10.22
C HIS A 184 -18.08 -16.73 -10.12
N ASP A 185 -17.91 -16.05 -11.24
CA ASP A 185 -17.77 -14.60 -11.30
C ASP A 185 -19.14 -13.90 -11.40
N GLY A 186 -20.23 -14.64 -11.61
CA GLY A 186 -21.55 -14.06 -11.84
C GLY A 186 -21.64 -13.33 -13.19
N LEU A 187 -20.94 -13.84 -14.20
CA LEU A 187 -20.93 -13.28 -15.55
C LEU A 187 -22.01 -13.96 -16.37
N VAL A 188 -22.90 -13.17 -16.98
CA VAL A 188 -24.06 -13.63 -17.78
C VAL A 188 -25.16 -14.33 -16.96
N VAL A 189 -24.78 -15.06 -15.91
CA VAL A 189 -25.67 -15.75 -14.98
C VAL A 189 -25.42 -15.25 -13.55
N PRO A 190 -26.40 -15.32 -12.64
CA PRO A 190 -26.17 -15.02 -11.23
C PRO A 190 -25.05 -15.89 -10.64
N GLN A 191 -24.27 -15.32 -9.71
CA GLN A 191 -23.21 -16.05 -9.03
C GLN A 191 -23.78 -17.27 -8.29
N ASP A 192 -23.23 -18.45 -8.59
CA ASP A 192 -23.58 -19.72 -7.95
C ASP A 192 -22.32 -20.57 -7.78
N VAL A 193 -21.75 -20.53 -6.57
CA VAL A 193 -20.51 -21.25 -6.25
C VAL A 193 -20.67 -22.78 -6.29
N GLY A 194 -21.89 -23.30 -6.08
CA GLY A 194 -22.19 -24.72 -6.16
C GLY A 194 -22.24 -25.22 -7.60
N ALA A 195 -22.93 -24.47 -8.47
CA ALA A 195 -22.91 -24.73 -9.91
C ALA A 195 -21.51 -24.59 -10.49
N ALA A 196 -20.77 -23.54 -10.10
CA ALA A 196 -19.37 -23.34 -10.51
C ALA A 196 -18.50 -24.55 -10.14
N PHE A 197 -18.59 -25.03 -8.90
CA PHE A 197 -17.88 -26.23 -8.45
C PHE A 197 -18.23 -27.47 -9.29
N GLY A 198 -19.52 -27.69 -9.57
CA GLY A 198 -19.96 -28.82 -10.40
C GLY A 198 -19.33 -28.80 -11.79
N TRP A 199 -19.28 -27.63 -12.43
CA TRP A 199 -18.66 -27.46 -13.75
C TRP A 199 -17.15 -27.60 -13.72
N TYR A 200 -16.48 -27.01 -12.73
CA TYR A 200 -15.04 -27.19 -12.54
C TYR A 200 -14.67 -28.64 -12.29
N LYS A 201 -15.48 -29.36 -11.51
CA LYS A 201 -15.31 -30.78 -11.26
C LYS A 201 -15.44 -31.60 -12.54
N ALA A 202 -16.48 -31.36 -13.34
CA ALA A 202 -16.65 -32.02 -14.63
C ALA A 202 -15.43 -31.76 -15.56
N SER A 203 -14.97 -30.50 -15.63
CA SER A 203 -13.78 -30.14 -16.41
C SER A 203 -12.54 -30.88 -15.92
N ALA A 204 -12.31 -30.95 -14.61
CA ALA A 204 -11.17 -31.65 -14.03
C ALA A 204 -11.20 -33.17 -14.31
N GLU A 205 -12.39 -33.78 -14.20
CA GLU A 205 -12.63 -35.21 -14.44
C GLU A 205 -12.48 -35.59 -15.92
N SER A 206 -12.72 -34.64 -16.84
CA SER A 206 -12.40 -34.80 -18.27
C SER A 206 -10.89 -34.80 -18.57
N GLY A 207 -10.06 -34.48 -17.58
CA GLY A 207 -8.60 -34.39 -17.71
C GLY A 207 -8.07 -32.99 -18.02
N HIS A 208 -8.94 -32.00 -18.20
CA HIS A 208 -8.55 -30.65 -18.60
C HIS A 208 -7.72 -29.93 -17.52
N ALA A 209 -6.50 -29.50 -17.89
CA ALA A 209 -5.51 -28.97 -16.96
C ALA A 209 -6.01 -27.78 -16.11
N ARG A 210 -6.66 -26.79 -16.73
CA ARG A 210 -7.22 -25.64 -15.99
C ARG A 210 -8.40 -26.03 -15.11
N GLY A 211 -9.20 -27.00 -15.54
CA GLY A 211 -10.27 -27.59 -14.73
C GLY A 211 -9.72 -28.24 -13.46
N GLN A 212 -8.65 -29.02 -13.59
CA GLN A 212 -7.94 -29.61 -12.46
C GLN A 212 -7.36 -28.53 -11.53
N GLY A 213 -6.73 -27.50 -12.09
CA GLY A 213 -6.16 -26.40 -11.31
C GLY A 213 -7.22 -25.67 -10.47
N ILE A 214 -8.34 -25.27 -11.09
CA ILE A 214 -9.40 -24.54 -10.39
C ILE A 214 -10.20 -25.42 -9.43
N LEU A 215 -10.35 -26.72 -9.72
CA LEU A 215 -10.93 -27.66 -8.74
C LEU A 215 -10.04 -27.78 -7.49
N GLY A 216 -8.72 -27.76 -7.67
CA GLY A 216 -7.80 -27.69 -6.54
C GLY A 216 -8.03 -26.43 -5.69
N TYR A 217 -8.24 -25.28 -6.34
CA TYR A 217 -8.60 -24.03 -5.66
C TYR A 217 -9.94 -24.13 -4.91
N CYS A 218 -10.95 -24.76 -5.51
CA CYS A 218 -12.21 -24.99 -4.84
C CYS A 218 -12.05 -25.77 -3.52
N TYR A 219 -11.28 -26.85 -3.52
CA TYR A 219 -11.00 -27.60 -2.30
C TYR A 219 -10.15 -26.80 -1.29
N GLY A 220 -9.14 -26.08 -1.74
CA GLY A 220 -8.25 -25.30 -0.88
C GLY A 220 -8.97 -24.16 -0.15
N GLU A 221 -9.72 -23.36 -0.90
CA GLU A 221 -10.41 -22.17 -0.36
C GLU A 221 -11.81 -22.45 0.18
N GLY A 222 -12.39 -23.61 -0.14
CA GLY A 222 -13.73 -23.99 0.27
C GLY A 222 -14.83 -23.47 -0.67
N VAL A 223 -14.53 -23.25 -1.95
CA VAL A 223 -15.50 -22.73 -2.93
C VAL A 223 -16.37 -23.87 -3.46
N GLY A 224 -17.66 -23.85 -3.08
CA GLY A 224 -18.66 -24.83 -3.52
C GLY A 224 -18.55 -26.21 -2.86
N VAL A 225 -17.78 -26.33 -1.78
CA VAL A 225 -17.63 -27.54 -0.96
C VAL A 225 -18.06 -27.25 0.49
N SER A 226 -18.40 -28.29 1.26
CA SER A 226 -18.84 -28.13 2.65
C SER A 226 -17.72 -27.68 3.60
N GLU A 227 -16.49 -28.13 3.34
CA GLU A 227 -15.30 -27.82 4.15
C GLU A 227 -14.06 -27.73 3.25
N ARG A 228 -13.05 -26.98 3.72
CA ARG A 228 -11.74 -26.88 3.05
C ARG A 228 -10.99 -28.21 3.16
N ASP A 229 -10.38 -28.64 2.06
CA ASP A 229 -9.55 -29.84 2.00
C ASP A 229 -8.25 -29.55 1.22
N ALA A 230 -7.21 -29.14 1.95
CA ALA A 230 -5.92 -28.85 1.37
C ALA A 230 -5.22 -30.09 0.78
N THR A 231 -5.57 -31.30 1.23
CA THR A 231 -4.98 -32.54 0.72
C THR A 231 -5.54 -32.84 -0.67
N GLN A 232 -6.86 -32.73 -0.84
CA GLN A 232 -7.51 -32.83 -2.15
C GLN A 232 -7.06 -31.71 -3.08
N ALA A 233 -6.93 -30.48 -2.58
CA ALA A 233 -6.44 -29.34 -3.35
C ALA A 233 -5.10 -29.67 -4.02
N LEU A 234 -4.14 -30.17 -3.23
CA LEU A 234 -2.80 -30.52 -3.70
C LEU A 234 -2.80 -31.68 -4.71
N VAL A 235 -3.67 -32.68 -4.55
CA VAL A 235 -3.81 -33.77 -5.53
C VAL A 235 -4.20 -33.21 -6.89
N TRP A 236 -5.18 -32.32 -6.94
CA TRP A 236 -5.61 -31.71 -8.19
C TRP A 236 -4.61 -30.72 -8.77
N TYR A 237 -3.97 -29.91 -7.93
CA TYR A 237 -2.88 -29.03 -8.40
C TYR A 237 -1.73 -29.83 -9.02
N ARG A 238 -1.32 -30.96 -8.41
CA ARG A 238 -0.25 -31.81 -8.97
C ARG A 238 -0.61 -32.40 -10.33
N ARG A 239 -1.88 -32.79 -10.54
CA ARG A 239 -2.37 -33.27 -11.84
C ARG A 239 -2.32 -32.16 -12.90
N ALA A 240 -2.75 -30.95 -12.56
CA ALA A 240 -2.68 -29.80 -13.44
C ALA A 240 -1.23 -29.37 -13.74
N ALA A 241 -0.37 -29.35 -12.73
CA ALA A 241 1.04 -29.01 -12.87
C ALA A 241 1.83 -30.04 -13.70
N ALA A 242 1.43 -31.32 -13.70
CA ALA A 242 2.00 -32.33 -14.59
C ALA A 242 1.71 -32.02 -16.07
N GLN A 243 0.69 -31.21 -16.36
CA GLN A 243 0.34 -30.70 -17.69
C GLN A 243 0.86 -29.27 -17.94
N ASN A 244 1.81 -28.80 -17.12
CA ASN A 244 2.38 -27.45 -17.19
C ASN A 244 1.40 -26.29 -16.88
N GLU A 245 0.28 -26.55 -16.19
CA GLU A 245 -0.62 -25.47 -15.77
C GLU A 245 0.05 -24.61 -14.69
N THR A 246 0.31 -23.34 -15.03
CA THR A 246 1.21 -22.49 -14.23
C THR A 246 0.56 -21.93 -12.97
N VAL A 247 -0.76 -21.76 -12.93
CA VAL A 247 -1.49 -21.29 -11.75
C VAL A 247 -1.52 -22.39 -10.69
N ALA A 248 -1.67 -23.65 -11.10
CA ALA A 248 -1.57 -24.81 -10.22
C ALA A 248 -0.15 -24.97 -9.67
N MET A 249 0.89 -24.76 -10.48
CA MET A 249 2.28 -24.75 -9.98
C MET A 249 2.49 -23.66 -8.92
N TYR A 250 1.98 -22.45 -9.17
CA TYR A 250 1.99 -21.37 -8.18
C TYR A 250 1.28 -21.81 -6.88
N ASN A 251 0.08 -22.39 -6.99
CA ASN A 251 -0.68 -22.83 -5.82
C ASN A 251 0.01 -23.98 -5.05
N ILE A 252 0.75 -24.87 -5.72
CA ILE A 252 1.59 -25.86 -5.02
C ILE A 252 2.68 -25.15 -4.21
N GLY A 253 3.32 -24.12 -4.78
CA GLY A 253 4.28 -23.31 -4.05
C GLY A 253 3.66 -22.68 -2.79
N TYR A 254 2.46 -22.12 -2.93
CA TYR A 254 1.70 -21.57 -1.81
C TYR A 254 1.36 -22.62 -0.74
N CYS A 255 0.98 -23.84 -1.14
CA CYS A 255 0.77 -24.93 -0.20
C CYS A 255 2.03 -25.27 0.62
N TYR A 256 3.22 -25.25 0.00
CA TYR A 256 4.47 -25.47 0.72
C TYR A 256 4.88 -24.28 1.60
N GLU A 257 4.56 -23.05 1.20
CA GLU A 257 4.81 -21.84 1.99
C GLU A 257 4.01 -21.84 3.31
N ASP A 258 2.72 -22.19 3.25
CA ASP A 258 1.82 -22.14 4.41
C ASP A 258 1.62 -23.50 5.10
N GLY A 259 2.16 -24.59 4.54
CA GLY A 259 1.98 -25.94 5.07
C GLY A 259 0.56 -26.47 4.89
N LEU A 260 -0.09 -26.13 3.78
CA LEU A 260 -1.47 -26.51 3.46
C LEU A 260 -1.48 -27.89 2.77
N GLY A 261 -1.91 -28.93 3.48
CA GLY A 261 -1.94 -30.31 2.95
C GLY A 261 -0.55 -30.95 2.76
N VAL A 262 0.51 -30.23 3.14
CA VAL A 262 1.92 -30.67 3.13
C VAL A 262 2.65 -30.09 4.33
N GLN A 263 3.80 -30.66 4.69
CA GLN A 263 4.70 -30.02 5.63
C GLN A 263 5.24 -28.71 5.02
N LYS A 264 5.23 -27.63 5.80
CA LYS A 264 5.80 -26.33 5.40
C LYS A 264 7.26 -26.48 5.01
N ASP A 265 7.61 -26.02 3.81
CA ASP A 265 8.97 -26.07 3.25
C ASP A 265 9.15 -24.92 2.24
N MET A 266 9.84 -23.85 2.68
CA MET A 266 10.08 -22.69 1.82
C MET A 266 10.99 -23.00 0.62
N THR A 267 11.87 -24.00 0.70
CA THR A 267 12.74 -24.36 -0.42
C THR A 267 11.91 -25.00 -1.55
N MET A 268 10.96 -25.86 -1.18
CA MET A 268 10.00 -26.42 -2.12
C MET A 268 9.03 -25.36 -2.66
N ALA A 269 8.60 -24.41 -1.84
CA ALA A 269 7.80 -23.27 -2.31
C ALA A 269 8.53 -22.49 -3.42
N VAL A 270 9.79 -22.11 -3.18
CA VAL A 270 10.65 -21.42 -4.16
C VAL A 270 10.84 -22.27 -5.42
N HIS A 271 11.03 -23.59 -5.30
CA HIS A 271 11.15 -24.48 -6.46
C HIS A 271 9.92 -24.40 -7.38
N TRP A 272 8.72 -24.51 -6.81
CA TRP A 272 7.47 -24.45 -7.58
C TRP A 272 7.17 -23.05 -8.11
N TYR A 273 7.41 -22.00 -7.31
CA TYR A 273 7.30 -20.61 -7.77
C TYR A 273 8.25 -20.34 -8.94
N ARG A 274 9.50 -20.80 -8.88
CA ARG A 274 10.46 -20.64 -9.99
C ARG A 274 9.97 -21.31 -11.26
N ARG A 275 9.53 -22.57 -11.18
CA ARG A 275 9.01 -23.30 -12.34
C ARG A 275 7.83 -22.57 -13.00
N ALA A 276 6.87 -22.09 -12.21
CA ALA A 276 5.74 -21.32 -12.72
C ALA A 276 6.17 -19.95 -13.29
N ALA A 277 7.10 -19.27 -12.63
CA ALA A 277 7.59 -17.95 -13.01
C ALA A 277 8.36 -17.97 -14.34
N GLU A 278 9.17 -19.02 -14.55
CA GLU A 278 9.90 -19.28 -15.80
C GLU A 278 8.96 -19.58 -16.97
N LEU A 279 7.80 -20.18 -16.69
CA LEU A 279 6.70 -20.35 -17.65
C LEU A 279 5.82 -19.10 -17.81
N GLY A 280 6.23 -17.95 -17.27
CA GLY A 280 5.57 -16.67 -17.49
C GLY A 280 4.43 -16.35 -16.52
N ASN A 281 4.22 -17.10 -15.44
CA ASN A 281 3.15 -16.80 -14.49
C ASN A 281 3.45 -15.55 -13.66
N ALA A 282 2.64 -14.49 -13.79
CA ALA A 282 2.86 -13.23 -13.11
C ALA A 282 2.75 -13.33 -11.57
N PHE A 283 1.87 -14.18 -11.04
CA PHE A 283 1.72 -14.38 -9.59
C PHE A 283 2.98 -15.03 -9.00
N ALA A 284 3.49 -16.07 -9.65
CA ALA A 284 4.70 -16.77 -9.24
C ALA A 284 5.95 -15.90 -9.40
N GLN A 285 6.03 -15.07 -10.44
CA GLN A 285 7.11 -14.08 -10.59
C GLN A 285 7.11 -13.09 -9.41
N ASN A 286 5.94 -12.61 -8.98
CA ASN A 286 5.85 -11.76 -7.78
C ASN A 286 6.26 -12.51 -6.50
N ALA A 287 5.75 -13.72 -6.30
CA ALA A 287 6.08 -14.53 -5.12
C ALA A 287 7.59 -14.85 -5.04
N LEU A 288 8.22 -15.16 -6.19
CA LEU A 288 9.65 -15.38 -6.27
C LEU A 288 10.44 -14.10 -5.97
N GLY A 289 9.96 -12.94 -6.45
CA GLY A 289 10.52 -11.65 -6.08
C GLY A 289 10.51 -11.42 -4.57
N TYR A 290 9.39 -11.73 -3.93
CA TYR A 290 9.22 -11.65 -2.47
C TYR A 290 10.15 -12.61 -1.72
N CYS A 291 10.33 -13.85 -2.20
CA CYS A 291 11.27 -14.79 -1.61
C CYS A 291 12.71 -14.28 -1.63
N TYR A 292 13.14 -13.64 -2.73
CA TYR A 292 14.47 -13.03 -2.82
C TYR A 292 14.62 -11.76 -1.97
N GLU A 293 13.56 -10.98 -1.77
CA GLU A 293 13.57 -9.77 -0.94
C GLU A 293 13.79 -10.10 0.54
N ASP A 294 13.08 -11.11 1.04
CA ASP A 294 13.10 -11.48 2.46
C ASP A 294 14.06 -12.65 2.78
N GLY A 295 14.62 -13.31 1.76
CA GLY A 295 15.50 -14.48 1.92
C GLY A 295 14.74 -15.74 2.40
N LEU A 296 13.53 -15.95 1.88
CA LEU A 296 12.64 -17.05 2.31
C LEU A 296 12.86 -18.29 1.45
N GLY A 297 13.50 -19.32 2.00
CA GLY A 297 13.81 -20.57 1.26
C GLY A 297 14.87 -20.41 0.18
N ILE A 298 15.46 -19.21 0.07
CA ILE A 298 16.52 -18.85 -0.86
C ILE A 298 17.37 -17.73 -0.27
N GLU A 299 18.62 -17.58 -0.73
CA GLU A 299 19.47 -16.47 -0.31
C GLU A 299 18.89 -15.12 -0.77
N ARG A 300 18.96 -14.12 0.12
CA ARG A 300 18.44 -12.79 -0.14
C ARG A 300 19.23 -12.08 -1.24
N ASP A 301 18.53 -11.60 -2.28
CA ASP A 301 19.12 -10.85 -3.39
C ASP A 301 18.14 -9.79 -3.87
N ALA A 302 18.42 -8.53 -3.54
CA ALA A 302 17.55 -7.41 -3.89
C ALA A 302 17.45 -7.20 -5.42
N SER A 303 18.53 -7.45 -6.17
CA SER A 303 18.54 -7.26 -7.62
C SER A 303 17.72 -8.34 -8.33
N LEU A 304 17.81 -9.59 -7.89
CA LEU A 304 16.93 -10.65 -8.38
C LEU A 304 15.47 -10.41 -7.98
N ALA A 305 15.21 -9.93 -6.75
CA ALA A 305 13.86 -9.55 -6.32
C ALA A 305 13.24 -8.50 -7.26
N ALA A 306 13.95 -7.40 -7.50
CA ALA A 306 13.47 -6.33 -8.38
C ALA A 306 13.31 -6.79 -9.84
N MET A 307 14.20 -7.64 -10.34
CA MET A 307 14.07 -8.24 -11.68
C MET A 307 12.78 -9.07 -11.81
N TRP A 308 12.47 -9.93 -10.83
CA TRP A 308 11.26 -10.75 -10.86
C TRP A 308 9.98 -9.92 -10.68
N TYR A 309 10.01 -8.91 -9.80
CA TYR A 309 8.95 -7.91 -9.71
C TYR A 309 8.75 -7.18 -11.04
N ALA A 310 9.82 -6.82 -11.76
CA ALA A 310 9.72 -6.17 -13.08
C ALA A 310 9.06 -7.05 -14.14
N ARG A 311 9.36 -8.35 -14.18
CA ARG A 311 8.70 -9.28 -15.11
C ARG A 311 7.19 -9.38 -14.83
N SER A 312 6.80 -9.49 -13.56
CA SER A 312 5.40 -9.56 -13.15
C SER A 312 4.65 -8.22 -13.37
N ALA A 313 5.31 -7.10 -13.06
CA ALA A 313 4.76 -5.76 -13.25
C ALA A 313 4.55 -5.41 -14.73
N ALA A 314 5.43 -5.86 -15.62
CA ALA A 314 5.28 -5.73 -17.07
C ALA A 314 4.04 -6.47 -17.59
N GLN A 315 3.66 -7.58 -16.94
CA GLN A 315 2.41 -8.29 -17.19
C GLN A 315 1.20 -7.66 -16.49
N GLY A 316 1.34 -6.48 -15.89
CA GLY A 316 0.22 -5.73 -15.33
C GLY A 316 -0.20 -6.15 -13.92
N TYR A 317 0.51 -7.07 -13.26
CA TYR A 317 0.09 -7.56 -11.93
C TYR A 317 0.19 -6.46 -10.86
N PRO A 318 -0.93 -6.03 -10.23
CA PRO A 318 -0.92 -4.81 -9.40
C PRO A 318 -0.03 -4.87 -8.15
N TRP A 319 0.14 -6.05 -7.55
CA TRP A 319 1.03 -6.22 -6.40
C TRP A 319 2.49 -6.07 -6.82
N ALA A 320 2.91 -6.68 -7.92
CA ALA A 320 4.27 -6.53 -8.44
C ALA A 320 4.56 -5.11 -8.90
N GLN A 321 3.60 -4.44 -9.56
CA GLN A 321 3.70 -3.02 -9.88
C GLN A 321 3.92 -2.18 -8.61
N CYS A 322 3.18 -2.46 -7.53
CA CYS A 322 3.41 -1.79 -6.25
C CYS A 322 4.79 -2.08 -5.66
N ASN A 323 5.25 -3.34 -5.67
CA ASN A 323 6.54 -3.73 -5.12
C ASN A 323 7.70 -3.13 -5.92
N LEU A 324 7.61 -3.13 -7.25
CA LEU A 324 8.59 -2.48 -8.11
C LEU A 324 8.61 -0.95 -7.91
N GLY A 325 7.43 -0.34 -7.73
CA GLY A 325 7.33 1.07 -7.36
C GLY A 325 8.11 1.40 -6.08
N TYR A 326 8.00 0.52 -5.08
CA TYR A 326 8.75 0.62 -3.83
C TYR A 326 10.26 0.42 -4.02
N CYS A 327 10.66 -0.52 -4.87
CA CYS A 327 12.07 -0.74 -5.22
C CYS A 327 12.70 0.52 -5.82
N TYR A 328 12.08 1.11 -6.83
CA TYR A 328 12.57 2.33 -7.48
C TYR A 328 12.56 3.55 -6.54
N GLN A 329 11.50 3.72 -5.74
CA GLN A 329 11.43 4.84 -4.78
C GLN A 329 12.59 4.81 -3.77
N ASN A 330 13.05 3.63 -3.36
CA ASN A 330 14.04 3.46 -2.30
C ASN A 330 15.43 3.01 -2.78
N GLY A 331 15.59 2.63 -4.05
CA GLY A 331 16.84 2.10 -4.58
C GLY A 331 17.14 0.66 -4.13
N ILE A 332 16.11 -0.18 -3.99
CA ILE A 332 16.26 -1.57 -3.54
C ILE A 332 16.42 -2.46 -4.79
N GLY A 333 17.61 -2.97 -5.02
CA GLY A 333 17.91 -3.86 -6.15
C GLY A 333 17.99 -3.18 -7.53
N VAL A 334 17.61 -1.90 -7.61
CA VAL A 334 17.65 -1.02 -8.78
C VAL A 334 18.22 0.34 -8.41
N GLU A 335 18.66 1.12 -9.40
CA GLU A 335 19.00 2.52 -9.19
C GLU A 335 17.76 3.30 -8.69
N LYS A 336 17.96 4.14 -7.67
CA LYS A 336 16.87 4.89 -7.06
C LYS A 336 16.32 5.93 -8.03
N ASP A 337 15.09 5.73 -8.47
CA ASP A 337 14.35 6.67 -9.32
C ASP A 337 12.89 6.79 -8.84
N PRO A 338 12.58 7.78 -8.00
CA PRO A 338 11.23 7.98 -7.51
C PRO A 338 10.20 8.31 -8.60
N VAL A 339 10.60 8.84 -9.76
CA VAL A 339 9.69 9.15 -10.88
C VAL A 339 9.18 7.85 -11.49
N ILE A 340 10.08 6.91 -11.79
CA ILE A 340 9.71 5.56 -12.24
C ILE A 340 8.88 4.85 -11.15
N GLY A 341 9.29 4.98 -9.88
CA GLY A 341 8.56 4.38 -8.77
C GLY A 341 7.10 4.84 -8.67
N THR A 342 6.87 6.15 -8.79
CA THR A 342 5.53 6.75 -8.77
C THR A 342 4.69 6.34 -9.97
N GLU A 343 5.27 6.16 -11.16
CA GLU A 343 4.53 5.66 -12.33
C GLU A 343 4.04 4.22 -12.13
N TRP A 344 4.86 3.34 -11.54
CA TRP A 344 4.42 1.99 -11.20
C TRP A 344 3.30 1.98 -10.15
N TYR A 345 3.38 2.82 -9.11
CA TYR A 345 2.26 2.99 -8.19
C TYR A 345 1.00 3.48 -8.89
N ARG A 346 1.12 4.39 -9.87
CA ARG A 346 -0.01 4.91 -10.65
C ARG A 346 -0.72 3.81 -11.44
N GLN A 347 0.04 2.92 -12.07
CA GLN A 347 -0.54 1.78 -12.80
C GLN A 347 -1.28 0.82 -11.85
N ALA A 348 -0.67 0.44 -10.73
CA ALA A 348 -1.31 -0.44 -9.74
C ALA A 348 -2.54 0.21 -9.08
N ALA A 349 -2.47 1.51 -8.79
CA ALA A 349 -3.53 2.26 -8.12
C ALA A 349 -4.79 2.40 -9.00
N ARG A 350 -4.61 2.54 -10.33
CA ARG A 350 -5.71 2.55 -11.31
C ARG A 350 -6.47 1.22 -11.31
N GLN A 351 -5.75 0.10 -11.19
CA GLN A 351 -6.33 -1.25 -11.07
C GLN A 351 -6.87 -1.58 -9.67
N GLY A 352 -7.09 -0.57 -8.81
CA GLY A 352 -7.70 -0.76 -7.51
C GLY A 352 -6.74 -1.19 -6.39
N HIS A 353 -5.44 -1.35 -6.59
CA HIS A 353 -4.56 -1.88 -5.54
C HIS A 353 -4.40 -0.91 -4.36
N ALA A 354 -5.02 -1.23 -3.21
CA ALA A 354 -5.13 -0.32 -2.07
C ALA A 354 -3.79 0.21 -1.56
N ARG A 355 -2.74 -0.63 -1.46
CA ARG A 355 -1.40 -0.18 -1.01
C ARG A 355 -0.77 0.78 -2.02
N ALA A 356 -0.95 0.54 -3.32
CA ALA A 356 -0.44 1.44 -4.35
C ALA A 356 -1.20 2.77 -4.38
N GLN A 357 -2.52 2.75 -4.16
CA GLN A 357 -3.31 3.98 -3.99
C GLN A 357 -2.81 4.81 -2.80
N HIS A 358 -2.51 4.18 -1.67
CA HIS A 358 -1.87 4.87 -0.54
C HIS A 358 -0.51 5.44 -0.92
N ASN A 359 0.38 4.65 -1.51
CA ASN A 359 1.73 5.10 -1.85
C ASN A 359 1.73 6.22 -2.89
N LEU A 360 0.84 6.16 -3.88
CA LEU A 360 0.63 7.24 -4.83
C LEU A 360 0.12 8.51 -4.15
N GLY A 361 -0.79 8.39 -3.18
CA GLY A 361 -1.22 9.51 -2.36
C GLY A 361 -0.05 10.12 -1.57
N PHE A 362 0.81 9.28 -1.00
CA PHE A 362 2.03 9.70 -0.31
C PHE A 362 3.01 10.43 -1.23
N CYS A 363 3.17 9.95 -2.46
CA CYS A 363 3.97 10.62 -3.48
C CYS A 363 3.44 12.01 -3.80
N TYR A 364 2.13 12.15 -4.03
CA TYR A 364 1.51 13.45 -4.27
C TYR A 364 1.62 14.38 -3.06
N GLN A 365 1.42 13.90 -1.83
CA GLN A 365 1.50 14.74 -0.63
C GLN A 365 2.89 15.37 -0.45
N ASN A 366 3.95 14.61 -0.76
CA ASN A 366 5.33 14.98 -0.45
C ASN A 366 6.14 15.40 -1.69
N GLY A 367 5.56 15.41 -2.89
CA GLY A 367 6.26 15.74 -4.12
C GLY A 367 7.30 14.69 -4.55
N ILE A 368 7.08 13.41 -4.22
CA ILE A 368 8.03 12.33 -4.52
C ILE A 368 7.73 11.77 -5.92
N GLY A 369 8.65 11.95 -6.86
CA GLY A 369 8.49 11.42 -8.23
C GLY A 369 7.35 12.05 -9.03
N VAL A 370 6.95 13.27 -8.66
CA VAL A 370 5.97 14.11 -9.35
C VAL A 370 6.54 15.53 -9.48
N ASP A 371 6.07 16.31 -10.45
CA ASP A 371 6.61 17.65 -10.73
C ASP A 371 6.49 18.60 -9.52
N GLN A 372 5.40 18.51 -8.77
CA GLN A 372 5.15 19.29 -7.56
C GLN A 372 4.20 18.55 -6.61
N PRO A 373 4.28 18.79 -5.28
CA PRO A 373 3.30 18.29 -4.34
C PRO A 373 1.87 18.68 -4.73
N ASN A 374 0.93 17.74 -4.62
CA ASN A 374 -0.50 17.95 -4.84
C ASN A 374 -1.32 17.28 -3.72
N PRO A 375 -1.49 17.97 -2.57
CA PRO A 375 -2.23 17.45 -1.43
C PRO A 375 -3.68 17.03 -1.74
N GLN A 376 -4.36 17.72 -2.66
CA GLN A 376 -5.74 17.38 -3.05
C GLN A 376 -5.80 16.02 -3.78
N GLN A 377 -4.83 15.75 -4.66
CA GLN A 377 -4.70 14.42 -5.28
C GLN A 377 -4.32 13.36 -4.24
N ALA A 378 -3.47 13.70 -3.27
CA ALA A 378 -3.12 12.79 -2.18
C ALA A 378 -4.35 12.30 -1.43
N VAL A 379 -5.21 13.21 -0.98
CA VAL A 379 -6.47 12.89 -0.28
C VAL A 379 -7.39 12.04 -1.14
N LYS A 380 -7.54 12.34 -2.45
CA LYS A 380 -8.35 11.52 -3.36
C LYS A 380 -7.87 10.06 -3.42
N TRP A 381 -6.57 9.85 -3.51
CA TRP A 381 -6.00 8.49 -3.54
C TRP A 381 -6.05 7.80 -2.19
N TYR A 382 -5.83 8.52 -1.09
CA TYR A 382 -6.03 7.98 0.25
C TYR A 382 -7.47 7.56 0.49
N LEU A 383 -8.48 8.34 0.04
CA LEU A 383 -9.89 7.97 0.16
C LEU A 383 -10.21 6.66 -0.59
N LYS A 384 -9.69 6.48 -1.81
CA LYS A 384 -9.84 5.22 -2.56
C LYS A 384 -9.21 4.03 -1.83
N SER A 385 -8.03 4.24 -1.24
CA SER A 385 -7.33 3.22 -0.46
C SER A 385 -8.07 2.88 0.84
N ALA A 386 -8.59 3.91 1.52
CA ALA A 386 -9.35 3.82 2.75
C ALA A 386 -10.70 3.11 2.56
N ALA A 387 -11.37 3.31 1.41
CA ALA A 387 -12.60 2.60 1.06
C ALA A 387 -12.41 1.06 1.04
N GLN A 388 -11.18 0.59 0.83
CA GLN A 388 -10.80 -0.82 0.87
C GLN A 388 -10.25 -1.27 2.24
N GLY A 389 -10.36 -0.44 3.27
CA GLY A 389 -9.93 -0.78 4.63
C GLY A 389 -8.43 -0.67 4.88
N ASN A 390 -7.67 0.04 4.04
CA ASN A 390 -6.23 0.22 4.23
C ASN A 390 -5.93 1.12 5.45
N MET A 391 -5.32 0.53 6.49
CA MET A 391 -5.01 1.22 7.75
C MET A 391 -4.00 2.37 7.60
N PHE A 392 -3.09 2.30 6.64
CA PHE A 392 -2.12 3.37 6.38
C PHE A 392 -2.82 4.59 5.78
N ALA A 393 -3.77 4.37 4.87
CA ALA A 393 -4.59 5.44 4.31
C ALA A 393 -5.49 6.10 5.35
N PHE A 394 -6.08 5.32 6.27
CA PHE A 394 -6.79 5.89 7.42
C PHE A 394 -5.88 6.81 8.25
N HIS A 395 -4.64 6.41 8.56
CA HIS A 395 -3.72 7.27 9.30
C HIS A 395 -3.36 8.54 8.54
N SER A 396 -3.03 8.42 7.25
CA SER A 396 -2.70 9.56 6.38
C SER A 396 -3.88 10.54 6.24
N LEU A 397 -5.12 10.04 6.13
CA LEU A 397 -6.32 10.89 6.13
C LEU A 397 -6.48 11.61 7.48
N GLY A 398 -6.28 10.91 8.60
CA GLY A 398 -6.31 11.52 9.92
C GLY A 398 -5.32 12.68 10.03
N TYR A 399 -4.11 12.49 9.50
CA TYR A 399 -3.08 13.53 9.44
C TYR A 399 -3.48 14.70 8.53
N CYS A 400 -4.05 14.41 7.36
CA CYS A 400 -4.56 15.43 6.43
C CYS A 400 -5.64 16.31 7.07
N TYR A 401 -6.66 15.71 7.69
CA TYR A 401 -7.74 16.46 8.34
C TYR A 401 -7.27 17.26 9.56
N GLN A 402 -6.33 16.74 10.34
CA GLN A 402 -5.77 17.43 11.50
C GLN A 402 -5.00 18.69 11.12
N ASN A 403 -4.25 18.64 10.01
CA ASN A 403 -3.33 19.71 9.61
C ASN A 403 -3.84 20.55 8.42
N GLY A 404 -5.05 20.26 7.91
CA GLY A 404 -5.61 20.94 6.75
C GLY A 404 -4.87 20.69 5.44
N ILE A 405 -4.27 19.51 5.28
CA ILE A 405 -3.46 19.16 4.10
C ILE A 405 -4.38 18.52 3.06
N GLY A 406 -4.64 19.24 1.97
CA GLY A 406 -5.38 18.71 0.81
C GLY A 406 -6.89 18.54 1.01
N VAL A 407 -7.42 19.08 2.11
CA VAL A 407 -8.86 19.10 2.43
C VAL A 407 -9.37 20.54 2.43
N ASP A 408 -10.59 20.75 1.95
CA ASP A 408 -11.19 22.10 1.89
C ASP A 408 -11.61 22.61 3.29
N GLN A 409 -12.02 21.68 4.17
CA GLN A 409 -12.42 21.97 5.54
C GLN A 409 -11.65 21.07 6.51
N PRO A 410 -10.58 21.58 7.14
CA PRO A 410 -9.88 20.86 8.20
C PRO A 410 -10.85 20.56 9.36
N SER A 411 -10.74 19.36 9.93
CA SER A 411 -11.69 18.89 10.95
C SER A 411 -10.97 17.96 11.91
N SER A 412 -10.78 18.42 13.15
CA SER A 412 -10.18 17.61 14.20
C SER A 412 -11.04 16.40 14.56
N LYS A 413 -12.37 16.49 14.40
CA LYS A 413 -13.29 15.35 14.57
C LYS A 413 -13.07 14.29 13.51
N ASP A 414 -12.93 14.68 12.25
CA ASP A 414 -12.64 13.74 11.15
C ASP A 414 -11.25 13.13 11.30
N ALA A 415 -10.27 13.92 11.77
CA ALA A 415 -8.95 13.39 12.10
C ALA A 415 -9.03 12.24 13.11
N VAL A 416 -9.78 12.44 14.21
CA VAL A 416 -9.98 11.39 15.22
C VAL A 416 -10.76 10.20 14.66
N TYR A 417 -11.78 10.42 13.83
CA TYR A 417 -12.51 9.34 13.17
C TYR A 417 -11.54 8.43 12.38
N TRP A 418 -10.72 9.02 11.51
CA TRP A 418 -9.77 8.28 10.69
C TRP A 418 -8.66 7.61 11.51
N TYR A 419 -8.09 8.31 12.50
CA TYR A 419 -7.14 7.68 13.42
C TYR A 419 -7.76 6.51 14.19
N THR A 420 -9.02 6.61 14.58
CA THR A 420 -9.72 5.52 15.29
C THR A 420 -9.88 4.29 14.41
N LEU A 421 -10.24 4.45 13.14
CA LEU A 421 -10.32 3.32 12.19
C LEU A 421 -8.96 2.63 12.01
N SER A 422 -7.89 3.42 11.88
CA SER A 422 -6.51 2.90 11.76
C SER A 422 -6.05 2.21 13.06
N ALA A 423 -6.28 2.84 14.21
CA ALA A 423 -5.87 2.34 15.52
C ALA A 423 -6.55 1.01 15.89
N ARG A 424 -7.84 0.84 15.51
CA ARG A 424 -8.59 -0.41 15.69
C ARG A 424 -8.07 -1.56 14.81
N LYS A 425 -7.39 -1.26 13.71
CA LYS A 425 -6.63 -2.23 12.90
C LYS A 425 -5.22 -2.50 13.44
N ASN A 426 -4.98 -2.14 14.70
CA ASN A 426 -3.71 -2.29 15.41
C ASN A 426 -2.54 -1.50 14.81
N HIS A 427 -2.79 -0.35 14.17
CA HIS A 427 -1.72 0.48 13.62
C HIS A 427 -1.12 1.40 14.71
N ALA A 428 0.08 1.08 15.20
CA ALA A 428 0.73 1.78 16.30
C ALA A 428 0.91 3.31 16.11
N PRO A 429 1.32 3.84 14.93
CA PRO A 429 1.35 5.28 14.69
C PRO A 429 -0.02 5.97 14.86
N ALA A 430 -1.11 5.32 14.46
CA ALA A 430 -2.44 5.88 14.64
C ALA A 430 -2.93 5.80 16.10
N GLN A 431 -2.58 4.73 16.81
CA GLN A 431 -2.82 4.64 18.26
C GLN A 431 -2.08 5.76 19.02
N LEU A 432 -0.82 6.07 18.65
CA LEU A 432 -0.10 7.22 19.16
C LEU A 432 -0.82 8.54 18.85
N SER A 433 -1.21 8.77 17.59
CA SER A 433 -1.96 9.98 17.20
C SER A 433 -3.27 10.13 17.96
N LEU A 434 -4.02 9.03 18.14
CA LEU A 434 -5.27 9.02 18.88
C LEU A 434 -5.07 9.29 20.37
N GLY A 435 -4.01 8.71 20.97
CA GLY A 435 -3.63 9.03 22.34
C GLY A 435 -3.28 10.51 22.52
N PHE A 436 -2.61 11.12 21.53
CA PHE A 436 -2.35 12.55 21.52
C PHE A 436 -3.64 13.38 21.43
N CYS A 437 -4.59 12.98 20.59
CA CYS A 437 -5.90 13.63 20.50
C CYS A 437 -6.63 13.64 21.85
N TYR A 438 -6.71 12.48 22.52
CA TYR A 438 -7.34 12.38 23.84
C TYR A 438 -6.59 13.17 24.92
N ARG A 439 -5.25 13.16 24.92
CA ARG A 439 -4.45 13.89 25.91
C ARG A 439 -4.68 15.41 25.83
N ASN A 440 -4.86 15.93 24.62
CA ASN A 440 -4.94 17.38 24.39
C ASN A 440 -6.35 17.89 24.08
N GLY A 441 -7.34 17.01 23.99
CA GLY A 441 -8.72 17.39 23.61
C GLY A 441 -8.84 17.82 22.15
N VAL A 442 -8.03 17.25 21.24
CA VAL A 442 -8.06 17.61 19.81
C VAL A 442 -9.09 16.74 19.11
N GLY A 443 -10.25 17.32 18.78
CA GLY A 443 -11.33 16.63 18.05
C GLY A 443 -12.18 15.68 18.89
N VAL A 444 -11.81 15.50 20.16
CA VAL A 444 -12.51 14.72 21.19
C VAL A 444 -12.38 15.43 22.53
N ASP A 445 -13.24 15.08 23.49
CA ASP A 445 -13.09 15.55 24.86
C ASP A 445 -11.75 15.07 25.45
N LYS A 446 -11.08 15.96 26.17
CA LYS A 446 -9.81 15.65 26.82
C LYS A 446 -10.02 14.49 27.80
N ASN A 447 -9.30 13.40 27.60
CA ASN A 447 -9.36 12.20 28.44
C ASN A 447 -7.97 11.55 28.57
N GLU A 448 -7.28 11.84 29.67
CA GLU A 448 -5.91 11.37 29.88
C GLU A 448 -5.85 9.85 30.13
N ARG A 449 -6.90 9.24 30.69
CA ARG A 449 -6.97 7.77 30.89
C ARG A 449 -7.05 7.03 29.54
N GLU A 450 -7.88 7.52 28.62
CA GLU A 450 -7.92 6.97 27.25
C GLU A 450 -6.60 7.24 26.50
N ALA A 451 -5.97 8.41 26.71
CA ALA A 451 -4.66 8.68 26.12
C ALA A 451 -3.60 7.65 26.54
N VAL A 452 -3.49 7.35 27.84
CA VAL A 452 -2.56 6.33 28.36
C VAL A 452 -2.84 4.95 27.77
N LYS A 453 -4.12 4.57 27.65
CA LYS A 453 -4.52 3.29 27.03
C LYS A 453 -4.02 3.19 25.59
N TRP A 454 -4.20 4.21 24.77
CA TRP A 454 -3.73 4.21 23.38
C TRP A 454 -2.20 4.29 23.27
N PHE A 455 -1.53 5.09 24.11
CA PHE A 455 -0.07 5.10 24.17
C PHE A 455 0.49 3.74 24.56
N ARG A 456 -0.14 3.03 25.51
CA ARG A 456 0.25 1.67 25.91
C ARG A 456 0.18 0.68 24.76
N LEU A 457 -0.94 0.63 24.04
CA LEU A 457 -1.11 -0.25 22.88
C LEU A 457 -0.03 -0.01 21.80
N ALA A 458 0.32 1.24 21.54
CA ALA A 458 1.38 1.57 20.58
C ALA A 458 2.79 1.25 21.12
N ALA A 459 3.02 1.49 22.42
CA ALA A 459 4.30 1.28 23.07
C ALA A 459 4.67 -0.22 23.18
N GLU A 460 3.69 -1.07 23.44
CA GLU A 460 3.82 -2.54 23.48
C GLU A 460 4.18 -3.14 22.12
N GLN A 461 3.79 -2.46 21.03
CA GLN A 461 4.22 -2.80 19.66
C GLN A 461 5.61 -2.25 19.30
N GLY A 462 6.32 -1.64 20.24
CA GLY A 462 7.66 -1.12 20.02
C GLY A 462 7.71 0.33 19.52
N ASN A 463 6.61 1.06 19.38
CA ASN A 463 6.65 2.43 18.88
C ASN A 463 7.41 3.36 19.85
N ALA A 464 8.63 3.79 19.47
CA ALA A 464 9.51 4.56 20.34
C ALA A 464 8.91 5.90 20.80
N LEU A 465 8.12 6.58 19.96
CA LEU A 465 7.46 7.84 20.35
C LEU A 465 6.35 7.58 21.37
N ALA A 466 5.57 6.52 21.21
CA ALA A 466 4.56 6.11 22.19
C ALA A 466 5.17 5.66 23.51
N GLN A 467 6.28 4.91 23.47
CA GLN A 467 7.05 4.54 24.67
C GLN A 467 7.53 5.78 25.43
N ASN A 468 8.02 6.80 24.75
CA ASN A 468 8.38 8.07 25.39
C ASN A 468 7.16 8.79 25.98
N SER A 469 6.06 8.89 25.23
CA SER A 469 4.83 9.53 25.71
C SER A 469 4.24 8.82 26.92
N LEU A 470 4.25 7.49 26.92
CA LEU A 470 3.80 6.67 28.03
C LEU A 470 4.72 6.81 29.25
N GLY A 471 6.04 6.83 29.03
CA GLY A 471 7.02 7.12 30.09
C GLY A 471 6.75 8.46 30.76
N PHE A 472 6.41 9.49 29.98
CA PHE A 472 6.02 10.80 30.49
C PHE A 472 4.71 10.77 31.27
N CYS A 473 3.71 10.01 30.81
CA CYS A 473 2.49 9.81 31.59
C CYS A 473 2.78 9.17 32.95
N TYR A 474 3.67 8.18 33.01
CA TYR A 474 4.08 7.54 34.25
C TYR A 474 4.90 8.47 35.17
N GLU A 475 5.81 9.27 34.62
CA GLU A 475 6.62 10.24 35.40
C GLU A 475 5.73 11.27 36.11
N GLU A 476 4.75 11.82 35.39
CA GLU A 476 3.90 12.91 35.87
C GLU A 476 2.58 12.42 36.52
N GLY A 477 2.25 11.14 36.40
CA GLY A 477 0.95 10.59 36.84
C GLY A 477 -0.24 10.99 35.95
N ILE A 478 0.00 11.42 34.71
CA ILE A 478 -1.05 11.84 33.76
C ILE A 478 -1.90 10.63 33.36
N GLY A 479 -3.22 10.71 33.60
CA GLY A 479 -4.15 9.62 33.29
C GLY A 479 -3.99 8.38 34.18
N LEU A 480 -3.27 8.50 35.30
CA LEU A 480 -3.02 7.44 36.27
C LEU A 480 -3.53 7.88 37.66
N ASP A 481 -3.71 6.93 38.58
CA ASP A 481 -4.12 7.27 39.95
C ASP A 481 -3.00 7.95 40.74
N LYS A 482 -1.73 7.66 40.39
CA LYS A 482 -0.53 8.32 40.92
C LYS A 482 0.65 8.17 39.94
N PRO A 483 1.67 9.03 40.03
CA PRO A 483 2.93 8.84 39.33
C PRO A 483 3.58 7.48 39.65
N ASP A 484 4.25 6.90 38.66
CA ASP A 484 5.06 5.69 38.78
C ASP A 484 6.41 5.88 38.03
N PRO A 485 7.41 6.45 38.72
CA PRO A 485 8.72 6.71 38.13
C PRO A 485 9.45 5.44 37.67
N GLN A 486 9.19 4.27 38.25
CA GLN A 486 9.85 3.02 37.83
C GLN A 486 9.35 2.60 36.44
N SER A 487 8.04 2.65 36.22
CA SER A 487 7.46 2.44 34.89
C SER A 487 7.92 3.50 33.88
N ALA A 488 8.08 4.76 34.31
CA ALA A 488 8.63 5.81 33.46
C ALA A 488 10.04 5.47 32.95
N VAL A 489 10.95 5.10 33.86
CA VAL A 489 12.32 4.68 33.52
C VAL A 489 12.33 3.46 32.60
N TYR A 490 11.45 2.49 32.83
CA TYR A 490 11.30 1.32 31.96
C TYR A 490 10.98 1.75 30.52
N TRP A 491 9.92 2.52 30.32
CA TRP A 491 9.48 2.93 28.99
C TRP A 491 10.44 3.91 28.30
N TYR A 492 11.03 4.84 29.05
CA TYR A 492 12.11 5.67 28.53
C TYR A 492 13.32 4.84 28.10
N THR A 493 13.66 3.79 28.82
CA THR A 493 14.77 2.89 28.46
C THR A 493 14.49 2.17 27.14
N GLN A 494 13.28 1.65 26.92
CA GLN A 494 12.91 1.00 25.66
C GLN A 494 13.00 1.99 24.48
N SER A 495 12.44 3.19 24.66
CA SER A 495 12.45 4.24 23.62
C SER A 495 13.87 4.75 23.33
N ALA A 496 14.68 4.97 24.36
CA ALA A 496 16.05 5.47 24.25
C ALA A 496 17.00 4.50 23.54
N ARG A 497 16.80 3.18 23.74
CA ARG A 497 17.54 2.11 23.02
C ARG A 497 17.28 2.12 21.53
N GLN A 498 16.08 2.55 21.11
CA GLN A 498 15.71 2.74 19.71
C GLN A 498 16.19 4.08 19.13
N GLY A 499 16.97 4.85 19.88
CA GLY A 499 17.54 6.11 19.41
C GLY A 499 16.71 7.36 19.66
N ASN A 500 15.53 7.26 20.30
CA ASN A 500 14.67 8.43 20.53
C ASN A 500 15.36 9.49 21.42
N PRO A 501 15.65 10.71 20.90
CA PRO A 501 16.42 11.71 21.64
C PRO A 501 15.67 12.32 22.83
N TRP A 502 14.34 12.39 22.76
CA TRP A 502 13.49 12.86 23.88
C TRP A 502 13.57 11.87 25.04
N ALA A 503 13.43 10.58 24.77
CA ALA A 503 13.52 9.54 25.79
C ALA A 503 14.93 9.43 26.36
N GLN A 504 15.98 9.57 25.54
CA GLN A 504 17.37 9.64 26.02
C GLN A 504 17.55 10.83 26.98
N CYS A 505 17.01 12.00 26.65
CA CYS A 505 17.06 13.16 27.54
C CYS A 505 16.27 12.92 28.84
N ASN A 506 15.07 12.37 28.76
CA ASN A 506 14.22 12.10 29.94
C ASN A 506 14.86 11.02 30.84
N LEU A 507 15.40 9.95 30.26
CA LEU A 507 16.13 8.93 31.00
C LEU A 507 17.38 9.49 31.68
N GLY A 508 18.12 10.37 30.98
CA GLY A 508 19.24 11.09 31.58
C GLY A 508 18.80 11.93 32.78
N PHE A 509 17.63 12.58 32.68
CA PHE A 509 17.03 13.33 33.78
C PHE A 509 16.64 12.45 34.97
N CYS A 510 16.04 11.27 34.72
CA CYS A 510 15.74 10.30 35.77
C CYS A 510 17.01 9.89 36.54
N TYR A 511 18.09 9.54 35.83
CA TYR A 511 19.36 9.19 36.47
C TYR A 511 20.01 10.33 37.23
N ALA A 512 19.92 11.57 36.72
CA ALA A 512 20.51 12.73 37.38
C ALA A 512 19.82 13.08 38.72
N HIS A 513 18.54 12.75 38.85
CA HIS A 513 17.72 13.11 40.02
C HIS A 513 17.29 11.91 40.87
N GLY A 514 17.66 10.69 40.48
CA GLY A 514 17.27 9.47 41.21
C GLY A 514 15.78 9.12 41.06
N LEU A 515 15.11 9.58 39.99
CA LEU A 515 13.70 9.31 39.76
C LEU A 515 13.53 7.90 39.18
N GLY A 516 12.81 7.02 39.89
CA GLY A 516 12.50 5.67 39.41
C GLY A 516 13.70 4.74 39.30
N VAL A 517 14.84 5.10 39.91
CA VAL A 517 16.08 4.32 39.94
C VAL A 517 16.57 4.20 41.38
N ASP A 518 17.34 3.15 41.68
CA ASP A 518 17.78 2.86 43.06
C ASP A 518 18.63 3.97 43.69
N LYS A 519 19.41 4.68 42.87
CA LYS A 519 20.25 5.81 43.29
C LYS A 519 20.53 6.75 42.13
N VAL A 520 20.85 8.00 42.47
CA VAL A 520 21.38 9.00 41.53
C VAL A 520 22.63 8.43 40.84
N ASP A 521 22.67 8.57 39.50
CA ASP A 521 23.78 8.12 38.68
C ASP A 521 24.12 9.16 37.60
N LEU A 522 24.97 10.10 37.98
CA LEU A 522 25.37 11.21 37.10
C LEU A 522 26.16 10.74 35.87
N ALA A 523 26.88 9.62 35.95
CA ALA A 523 27.62 9.09 34.82
C ALA A 523 26.68 8.51 33.75
N ARG A 524 25.65 7.75 34.16
CA ARG A 524 24.58 7.30 33.27
C ARG A 524 23.75 8.46 32.74
N ALA A 525 23.50 9.49 33.55
CA ALA A 525 22.83 10.70 33.09
C ALA A 525 23.58 11.36 31.92
N VAL A 526 24.89 11.61 32.10
CA VAL A 526 25.76 12.18 31.06
C VAL A 526 25.84 11.27 29.83
N HIS A 527 25.89 9.95 30.00
CA HIS A 527 25.86 9.01 28.87
C HIS A 527 24.65 9.24 27.96
N TRP A 528 23.45 9.32 28.55
CA TRP A 528 22.22 9.52 27.78
C TRP A 528 22.07 10.94 27.24
N TYR A 529 22.47 11.97 28.01
CA TYR A 529 22.51 13.34 27.49
C TYR A 529 23.44 13.48 26.29
N ARG A 530 24.62 12.83 26.29
CA ARG A 530 25.52 12.81 25.13
C ARG A 530 24.86 12.19 23.89
N LYS A 531 24.18 11.06 24.04
CA LYS A 531 23.47 10.42 22.92
C LYS A 531 22.39 11.32 22.31
N ALA A 532 21.60 12.00 23.15
CA ALA A 532 20.59 12.94 22.66
C ALA A 532 21.21 14.23 22.07
N ALA A 533 22.31 14.72 22.66
CA ALA A 533 23.01 15.90 22.20
C ALA A 533 23.65 15.72 20.81
N ILE A 534 24.17 14.52 20.49
CA ILE A 534 24.69 14.20 19.15
C ILE A 534 23.58 14.30 18.09
N GLN A 535 22.34 14.04 18.48
CA GLN A 535 21.14 14.23 17.64
C GLN A 535 20.61 15.67 17.67
N ASN A 536 21.40 16.63 18.18
CA ASN A 536 21.08 18.04 18.28
C ASN A 536 19.83 18.35 19.13
N HIS A 537 19.53 17.52 20.14
CA HIS A 537 18.38 17.73 21.03
C HIS A 537 18.64 18.87 22.03
N ALA A 538 17.89 19.96 21.92
CA ALA A 538 18.20 21.22 22.61
C ALA A 538 18.22 21.14 24.15
N ARG A 539 17.25 20.45 24.77
CA ARG A 539 17.24 20.24 26.24
C ARG A 539 18.41 19.36 26.69
N ALA A 540 18.84 18.40 25.87
CA ALA A 540 19.95 17.52 26.24
C ALA A 540 21.31 18.23 26.11
N LEU A 541 21.46 19.09 25.08
CA LEU A 541 22.62 19.97 24.93
C LEU A 541 22.75 20.90 26.15
N ASP A 542 21.65 21.52 26.60
CA ASP A 542 21.63 22.32 27.82
C ASP A 542 22.03 21.53 29.06
N LYS A 543 21.40 20.36 29.30
CA LYS A 543 21.72 19.52 30.45
C LYS A 543 23.17 19.03 30.42
N LEU A 544 23.68 18.64 29.26
CA LEU A 544 25.09 18.26 29.12
C LEU A 544 26.03 19.45 29.40
N GLY A 545 25.70 20.64 28.91
CA GLY A 545 26.42 21.87 29.22
C GLY A 545 26.46 22.14 30.73
N TYR A 546 25.31 22.00 31.42
CA TYR A 546 25.22 22.16 32.86
C TYR A 546 26.09 21.14 33.61
N HIS A 547 26.09 19.87 33.21
CA HIS A 547 26.93 18.85 33.81
C HIS A 547 28.43 19.11 33.57
N LEU A 548 28.82 19.57 32.39
CA LEU A 548 30.20 19.95 32.07
C LEU A 548 30.65 21.21 32.80
N GLN A 549 29.77 22.18 33.00
CA GLN A 549 30.08 23.40 33.75
C GLN A 549 30.37 23.09 35.23
N ASN A 550 29.63 22.13 35.81
CA ASN A 550 29.69 21.83 37.24
C ASN A 550 30.50 20.58 37.59
N GLY A 551 31.00 19.82 36.60
CA GLY A 551 31.75 18.58 36.83
C GLY A 551 30.88 17.40 37.32
N LEU A 552 29.60 17.36 36.95
CA LEU A 552 28.64 16.39 37.46
C LEU A 552 28.62 15.11 36.62
N GLY A 553 29.25 14.03 37.11
CA GLY A 553 29.35 12.76 36.38
C GLY A 553 30.25 12.81 35.14
N VAL A 554 30.99 13.91 34.97
CA VAL A 554 31.95 14.17 33.89
C VAL A 554 32.99 15.15 34.39
N ARG A 555 34.22 15.10 33.85
CA ARG A 555 35.24 16.11 34.13
C ARG A 555 34.73 17.50 33.70
N GLN A 556 34.91 18.49 34.57
CA GLN A 556 34.53 19.87 34.29
C GLN A 556 35.23 20.39 33.02
N ASN A 557 34.48 21.05 32.15
CA ASN A 557 34.99 21.66 30.93
C ASN A 557 34.14 22.88 30.56
N LEU A 558 34.56 24.06 31.04
CA LEU A 558 33.81 25.31 30.87
C LEU A 558 33.69 25.75 29.40
N PRO A 559 34.77 25.72 28.57
CA PRO A 559 34.65 26.10 27.16
C PRO A 559 33.70 25.20 26.37
N LEU A 560 33.72 23.89 26.63
CA LEU A 560 32.81 22.96 25.97
C LEU A 560 31.37 23.12 26.47
N ALA A 561 31.18 23.40 27.77
CA ALA A 561 29.85 23.70 28.32
C ALA A 561 29.22 24.92 27.62
N ALA A 562 29.97 26.01 27.48
CA ALA A 562 29.50 27.21 26.78
C ALA A 562 29.12 26.94 25.32
N LYS A 563 29.90 26.12 24.59
CA LYS A 563 29.55 25.68 23.22
C LYS A 563 28.23 24.91 23.17
N TYR A 564 27.95 24.04 24.14
CA TYR A 564 26.69 23.32 24.19
C TYR A 564 25.50 24.23 24.55
N PHE A 565 25.68 25.17 25.48
CA PHE A 565 24.66 26.19 25.76
C PHE A 565 24.39 27.06 24.53
N GLU A 566 25.42 27.50 23.82
CA GLU A 566 25.30 28.25 22.58
C GLU A 566 24.48 27.49 21.53
N ARG A 567 24.83 26.23 21.29
CA ARG A 567 24.09 25.41 20.33
C ARG A 567 22.63 25.22 20.74
N ALA A 568 22.35 24.96 22.02
CA ALA A 568 20.99 24.82 22.53
C ALA A 568 20.19 26.15 22.46
N ALA A 569 20.85 27.28 22.74
CA ALA A 569 20.26 28.61 22.69
C ALA A 569 19.88 29.02 21.26
N GLN A 570 20.73 28.68 20.28
CA GLN A 570 20.45 28.86 18.84
C GLN A 570 19.24 28.05 18.38
N LEU A 571 18.99 26.88 18.99
CA LEU A 571 17.78 26.07 18.77
C LEU A 571 16.55 26.60 19.52
N GLY A 572 16.66 27.75 20.19
CA GLY A 572 15.56 28.38 20.90
C GLY A 572 15.32 27.86 22.32
N HIS A 573 16.22 27.05 22.89
CA HIS A 573 16.03 26.53 24.25
C HIS A 573 16.24 27.61 25.30
N VAL A 574 15.16 28.00 25.97
CA VAL A 574 15.12 29.13 26.91
C VAL A 574 16.11 29.00 28.07
N ALA A 575 16.24 27.81 28.68
CA ALA A 575 17.19 27.61 29.78
C ALA A 575 18.64 27.77 29.32
N ALA A 576 18.96 27.33 28.11
CA ALA A 576 20.30 27.49 27.54
C ALA A 576 20.62 28.94 27.18
N GLN A 577 19.64 29.71 26.69
CA GLN A 577 19.79 31.15 26.49
C GLN A 577 20.14 31.85 27.81
N PHE A 578 19.46 31.48 28.90
CA PHE A 578 19.80 31.99 30.24
C PHE A 578 21.19 31.54 30.71
N HIS A 579 21.54 30.25 30.60
CA HIS A 579 22.87 29.75 30.99
C HIS A 579 23.99 30.40 30.18
N LEU A 580 23.80 30.61 28.88
CA LEU A 580 24.76 31.29 28.01
C LEU A 580 24.88 32.78 28.36
N GLY A 581 23.77 33.44 28.69
CA GLY A 581 23.78 34.80 29.23
C GLY A 581 24.65 34.92 30.48
N ILE A 582 24.54 33.95 31.40
CA ILE A 582 25.42 33.87 32.58
C ILE A 582 26.88 33.63 32.18
N CYS A 583 27.14 32.77 31.19
CA CYS A 583 28.49 32.50 30.72
C CYS A 583 29.17 33.79 30.22
N TYR A 584 28.47 34.60 29.42
CA TYR A 584 28.96 35.88 28.94
C TYR A 584 29.01 36.98 30.02
N GLU A 585 28.05 37.01 30.96
CA GLU A 585 28.04 37.96 32.09
C GLU A 585 29.29 37.78 32.96
N ARG A 586 29.72 36.54 33.17
CA ARG A 586 30.75 36.18 34.16
C ARG A 586 32.06 35.68 33.57
N GLY A 587 32.15 35.55 32.25
CA GLY A 587 33.30 34.95 31.57
C GLY A 587 33.50 33.45 31.88
N ILE A 588 32.42 32.68 32.04
CA ILE A 588 32.49 31.24 32.32
C ILE A 588 32.63 30.49 31.00
N GLY A 589 33.83 29.98 30.70
CA GLY A 589 34.09 29.21 29.48
C GLY A 589 34.16 30.04 28.18
N VAL A 590 33.86 31.33 28.26
CA VAL A 590 33.95 32.33 27.19
C VAL A 590 34.57 33.61 27.75
N GLN A 591 35.04 34.49 26.87
CA GLN A 591 35.41 35.84 27.30
C GLN A 591 34.18 36.60 27.77
N MET A 592 34.31 37.33 28.89
CA MET A 592 33.24 38.18 29.40
C MET A 592 32.79 39.18 28.33
N ASN A 593 31.49 39.22 28.07
CA ASN A 593 30.89 40.09 27.05
C ASN A 593 29.47 40.48 27.47
N LEU A 594 29.31 41.67 28.04
CA LEU A 594 28.03 42.13 28.57
C LEU A 594 26.97 42.35 27.48
N GLN A 595 27.37 42.73 26.26
CA GLN A 595 26.44 42.90 25.14
C GLN A 595 25.82 41.56 24.73
N GLN A 596 26.65 40.50 24.63
CA GLN A 596 26.15 39.15 24.38
C GLN A 596 25.31 38.63 25.54
N ALA A 597 25.69 38.93 26.79
CA ALA A 597 24.88 38.57 27.96
C ALA A 597 23.48 39.20 27.89
N LEU A 598 23.39 40.50 27.63
CA LEU A 598 22.12 41.22 27.46
C LEU A 598 21.27 40.61 26.35
N TYR A 599 21.87 40.36 25.17
CA TYR A 599 21.18 39.74 24.04
C TYR A 599 20.52 38.40 24.41
N TRP A 600 21.27 37.50 25.06
CA TRP A 600 20.73 36.18 25.40
C TRP A 600 19.74 36.21 26.56
N PHE A 601 19.94 37.09 27.55
CA PHE A 601 18.95 37.29 28.60
C PHE A 601 17.65 37.89 28.04
N GLU A 602 17.72 38.84 27.11
CA GLU A 602 16.55 39.43 26.46
C GLU A 602 15.73 38.38 25.73
N ARG A 603 16.38 37.54 24.91
CA ARG A 603 15.70 36.43 24.22
C ARG A 603 15.02 35.47 25.19
N ALA A 604 15.71 35.09 26.27
CA ALA A 604 15.14 34.21 27.28
C ALA A 604 13.97 34.90 28.02
N ALA A 605 14.08 36.20 28.33
CA ALA A 605 13.04 36.98 28.97
C ALA A 605 11.79 37.12 28.10
N LEU A 606 11.93 37.41 26.81
CA LEU A 606 10.81 37.48 25.85
C LEU A 606 10.01 36.18 25.79
N THR A 607 10.65 35.04 26.04
CA THR A 607 9.99 33.72 26.14
C THR A 607 9.46 33.36 27.53
N GLY A 608 9.48 34.30 28.48
CA GLY A 608 8.90 34.16 29.82
C GLY A 608 9.88 33.76 30.94
N CYS A 609 11.21 33.74 30.69
CA CYS A 609 12.19 33.40 31.72
C CYS A 609 12.30 34.49 32.80
N ARG A 610 11.68 34.28 33.97
CA ARG A 610 11.70 35.25 35.10
C ARG A 610 13.12 35.56 35.59
N SER A 611 13.98 34.55 35.68
CA SER A 611 15.37 34.73 36.10
C SER A 611 16.17 35.63 35.14
N SER A 612 15.86 35.56 33.85
CA SER A 612 16.46 36.45 32.84
C SER A 612 15.94 37.88 32.97
N HIS A 613 14.65 38.08 33.22
CA HIS A 613 14.08 39.42 33.47
C HIS A 613 14.78 40.12 34.65
N GLU A 614 14.96 39.40 35.77
CA GLU A 614 15.61 39.95 36.96
C GLU A 614 17.09 40.25 36.70
N ARG A 615 17.79 39.39 35.93
CA ARG A 615 19.18 39.63 35.54
C ARG A 615 19.35 40.82 34.60
N LEU A 616 18.47 40.96 33.61
CA LEU A 616 18.41 42.14 32.73
C LEU A 616 18.23 43.42 33.52
N ARG A 617 17.26 43.44 34.45
CA ARG A 617 17.01 44.60 35.29
C ARG A 617 18.28 45.02 36.05
N ARG A 618 18.99 44.06 36.64
CA ARG A 618 20.24 44.33 37.39
C ARG A 618 21.37 44.80 36.49
N LEU A 619 21.55 44.20 35.32
CA LEU A 619 22.59 44.59 34.37
C LEU A 619 22.34 45.98 33.77
N LEU A 620 21.08 46.29 33.45
CA LEU A 620 20.68 47.62 32.98
C LEU A 620 20.85 48.67 34.08
N LEU A 621 20.47 48.37 35.32
CA LEU A 621 20.69 49.25 36.46
C LEU A 621 22.19 49.49 36.69
N ARG A 622 23.00 48.43 36.66
CA ARG A 622 24.46 48.51 36.79
C ARG A 622 25.07 49.36 35.69
N TYR A 623 24.66 49.15 34.43
CA TYR A 623 25.09 49.96 33.30
C TYR A 623 24.70 51.43 33.47
N CYS A 624 23.49 51.73 33.97
CA CYS A 624 23.06 53.11 34.23
C CYS A 624 23.87 53.76 35.36
N LEU A 625 24.18 53.01 36.42
CA LEU A 625 24.96 53.50 37.58
C LEU A 625 26.44 53.68 37.25
N GLU A 626 27.05 52.77 36.49
CA GLU A 626 28.46 52.85 36.06
C GLU A 626 28.68 53.98 35.03
N ASN A 627 27.62 54.39 34.31
CA ASN A 627 27.65 55.53 33.38
C ASN A 627 26.99 56.81 33.95
N ALA A 628 26.59 56.84 35.23
CA ALA A 628 25.89 57.98 35.82
C ALA A 628 26.74 59.27 35.85
N SER A 629 28.07 59.16 36.02
CA SER A 629 28.99 60.31 35.95
C SER A 629 29.19 60.87 34.54
N VAL A 630 28.82 60.11 33.50
CA VAL A 630 28.82 60.56 32.10
C VAL A 630 27.49 61.21 31.74
N ILE A 631 26.40 60.78 32.38
CA ILE A 631 25.04 61.32 32.17
C ILE A 631 24.86 62.67 32.88
N GLU A 632 25.46 62.88 34.06
CA GLU A 632 25.44 64.19 34.76
C GLU A 632 26.30 65.26 34.06
N ALA A 633 27.25 64.87 33.21
CA ALA A 633 28.08 65.79 32.42
C ALA A 633 27.45 66.20 31.06
N SER A 634 26.31 65.62 30.70
CA SER A 634 25.56 65.98 29.49
C SER A 634 24.35 66.85 29.82
N ASP A 635 24.41 68.10 29.37
CA ASP A 635 23.37 69.14 29.23
C ASP A 635 21.96 68.83 29.82
N PRO A 636 21.45 69.65 30.78
CA PRO A 636 20.11 69.50 31.35
C PRO A 636 18.95 69.56 30.34
N THR A 637 19.22 69.95 29.10
CA THR A 637 18.21 70.05 28.03
C THR A 637 17.96 68.75 27.25
N LEU A 638 18.68 67.66 27.55
CA LEU A 638 18.49 66.36 26.86
C LEU A 638 17.10 65.73 27.09
N PHE A 639 16.35 66.16 28.11
CA PHE A 639 14.95 65.75 28.33
C PHE A 639 13.91 66.65 27.64
N ALA A 640 14.31 67.77 27.02
CA ALA A 640 13.38 68.76 26.46
C ALA A 640 13.19 68.68 24.93
N LYS A 641 13.94 67.84 24.21
CA LYS A 641 13.76 67.65 22.76
C LYS A 641 13.87 66.18 22.37
N GLY A 642 12.74 65.47 22.42
CA GLY A 642 12.32 64.44 21.46
C GLY A 642 13.31 63.37 20.97
N CYS A 643 14.42 63.14 21.66
CA CYS A 643 15.34 62.05 21.36
C CYS A 643 14.90 60.84 22.18
N HIS A 644 14.05 60.00 21.60
CA HIS A 644 13.79 58.68 22.13
C HIS A 644 15.09 57.85 22.05
N PRO A 645 15.66 57.37 23.17
CA PRO A 645 16.65 56.31 23.13
C PRO A 645 15.92 55.04 22.68
N VAL A 646 16.25 54.54 21.48
CA VAL A 646 15.80 53.23 21.02
C VAL A 646 16.42 52.20 21.97
N GLY A 647 15.63 51.65 22.89
CA GLY A 647 16.07 50.55 23.77
C GLY A 647 15.57 50.55 25.22
N TRP A 648 14.78 51.52 25.68
CA TRP A 648 14.22 51.49 27.04
C TRP A 648 12.79 50.96 27.03
N ILE A 649 12.62 49.70 27.44
CA ILE A 649 11.30 49.10 27.66
C ILE A 649 10.76 49.58 29.00
N ALA A 650 9.79 50.50 28.96
CA ALA A 650 8.82 50.66 30.03
C ALA A 650 8.08 49.32 30.20
N GLY A 651 8.28 48.68 31.35
CA GLY A 651 7.70 47.38 31.63
C GLY A 651 6.18 47.43 31.61
N TYR A 652 5.56 46.78 30.62
CA TYR A 652 4.22 46.26 30.77
C TYR A 652 4.31 45.02 31.67
N SER A 653 3.74 45.11 32.86
CA SER A 653 3.43 43.95 33.69
C SER A 653 2.59 42.97 32.86
N ALA A 654 3.13 41.79 32.57
CA ALA A 654 2.33 40.68 32.06
C ALA A 654 1.22 40.36 33.08
N LYS A 655 -0.03 40.34 32.63
CA LYS A 655 -1.13 39.76 33.41
C LYS A 655 -0.79 38.29 33.68
N ALA A 656 -0.93 37.88 34.94
CA ALA A 656 -0.88 36.49 35.33
C ALA A 656 -1.96 35.71 34.54
N ALA A 657 -1.54 34.69 33.82
CA ALA A 657 -2.35 33.60 33.32
C ALA A 657 -1.66 32.30 33.73
#